data_AF-A0A522SMV9-F1
#
_entry.id   AF-A0A522SMV9-F1
#
_cell.length_a   1.000
_cell.length_b   1.000
_cell.length_c   1.000
_cell.angle_alpha   90.00
_cell.angle_beta   90.00
_cell.angle_gamma   90.00
#
_symmetry.space_group_name_H-M   'P 1'
#
loop_
_entity.id
_entity.type
_entity.pdbx_description
1 polymer ?
#
loop_
_entity_poly.entity_id
_entity_poly.type
_entity_poly.pdbx_seq_one_letter_code
_entity_poly.pdbx_strand_id
1 'polypeptide(L)'
;MNIITKNPIQKLGYDFVEEEYLPKGKDEYYIRNRQIKDAFGEERSYRHLTAGEVETLVRNNNTSDDWNKLLVTDAFDAGLVKQCHFFGLVRIGKLESYYLEFHNLRMPVGLYNSTICSCDFGDNVVVDNVNYMAHYIIGNETIIVNVNEMSASPHSKFGNGVIKEGEDEKVRIWLELCNENGGRKVLPFEGMLPGDAFLWSKYRDDELLLKRFIKFTEEKTDLHRGYYGVAGDRCVIKNCKIIKDTMIGSDAYLKGANKIKNITINSSPNETTQIGEGCELVNGIIGYGCRIFYGVKAVRFIMASHSNLKYGARLINSYLGNNATVSCCEVLNSLIFPAHEQHHNNSFLCAALVMGQSNMAAGATIGSNHNSRGADGEIIAGRGFWPGLCVSLKHNSRFASFSLIAKGDYPFEIDLPIPFSLLINDTSHDRLLIMPGYWFLYNMYALARNSWKHPDRDKRDEKIQRIEYDFLAPDSVEEMFKALEIMEYQTGKAYLISQKQSLKGLKNHEIRETGKNLLLQSPEEAEQLSILLDGIENSKRQTELLKITAAYPVFRNMILLYAAREIIHGFEKKWIKDYDHLITLADKVKRSSWVNAGGQLITASDIEQLKKDIKDKSVNSWEEVHQRYVRLGEQYETQKLLHALASLTDIRELPVSSWSQKLVKEWLNETLSITEWLQKQVEISRSKDYTNPFRAMVYDNRREMEKVVGKLRDDSFIAYTKELTDNYKIKIAKVLKTL
;
A
#
# COMPACT_ATOMS: atom_id res chain seq x y z
N MET A 1 35.94 21.44 -16.93
CA MET A 1 36.04 21.20 -18.39
C MET A 1 35.09 20.05 -18.71
N ASN A 2 34.18 20.21 -19.67
CA ASN A 2 33.30 19.10 -20.06
C ASN A 2 34.15 18.01 -20.72
N ILE A 3 33.90 16.75 -20.37
CA ILE A 3 34.55 15.61 -21.02
C ILE A 3 33.77 15.33 -22.31
N ILE A 4 34.24 15.85 -23.43
CA ILE A 4 33.65 15.62 -24.76
C ILE A 4 34.60 14.70 -25.54
N THR A 5 34.19 13.46 -25.77
CA THR A 5 34.93 12.47 -26.56
C THR A 5 34.50 12.54 -28.03
N LYS A 6 35.47 12.52 -28.96
CA LYS A 6 35.20 12.47 -30.40
C LYS A 6 35.39 11.03 -30.89
N ASN A 7 34.35 10.46 -31.48
CA ASN A 7 34.38 9.11 -32.06
C ASN A 7 33.94 9.17 -33.54
N PRO A 8 34.42 8.25 -34.41
CA PRO A 8 33.94 8.13 -35.79
C PRO A 8 32.43 7.88 -35.86
N ILE A 9 31.75 8.42 -36.87
CA ILE A 9 30.30 8.25 -37.06
C ILE A 9 29.90 6.78 -37.24
N GLN A 10 30.78 5.95 -37.78
CA GLN A 10 30.57 4.51 -37.97
C GLN A 10 30.45 3.73 -36.66
N LYS A 11 30.83 4.34 -35.52
CA LYS A 11 30.62 3.76 -34.19
C LYS A 11 29.30 4.18 -33.54
N LEU A 12 28.55 5.10 -34.16
CA LEU A 12 27.28 5.57 -33.60
C LEU A 12 26.26 4.42 -33.63
N GLY A 13 25.81 3.99 -32.45
CA GLY A 13 24.86 2.89 -32.28
C GLY A 13 25.48 1.50 -32.13
N TYR A 14 26.81 1.40 -32.10
CA TYR A 14 27.55 0.17 -31.80
C TYR A 14 28.35 0.35 -30.50
N ASP A 15 29.00 -0.73 -30.06
CA ASP A 15 29.81 -0.75 -28.83
C ASP A 15 28.98 -0.36 -27.59
N PHE A 16 27.68 -0.74 -27.55
CA PHE A 16 26.78 -0.41 -26.45
C PHE A 16 27.26 -0.99 -25.11
N VAL A 17 27.84 -2.20 -25.16
CA VAL A 17 28.52 -2.84 -24.04
C VAL A 17 30.01 -2.82 -24.32
N GLU A 18 30.80 -2.34 -23.36
CA GLU A 18 32.26 -2.36 -23.52
C GLU A 18 32.78 -3.80 -23.56
N GLU A 19 33.81 -4.06 -24.38
CA GLU A 19 34.34 -5.41 -24.67
C GLU A 19 34.71 -6.20 -23.41
N GLU A 20 35.19 -5.52 -22.37
CA GLU A 20 35.55 -6.11 -21.08
C GLU A 20 34.36 -6.70 -20.30
N TYR A 21 33.13 -6.25 -20.57
CA TYR A 21 31.90 -6.75 -19.94
C TYR A 21 31.14 -7.74 -20.83
N LEU A 22 31.68 -8.11 -22.00
CA LEU A 22 31.07 -9.11 -22.87
C LEU A 22 31.51 -10.52 -22.47
N PRO A 23 30.56 -11.46 -22.25
CA PRO A 23 30.92 -12.86 -22.04
C PRO A 23 31.62 -13.45 -23.27
N LYS A 24 32.55 -14.39 -23.03
CA LYS A 24 33.33 -15.03 -24.11
C LYS A 24 32.41 -15.64 -25.17
N GLY A 25 32.60 -15.22 -26.43
CA GLY A 25 31.84 -15.72 -27.58
C GLY A 25 30.44 -15.13 -27.74
N LYS A 26 30.10 -14.09 -26.97
CA LYS A 26 28.88 -13.28 -27.15
C LYS A 26 29.22 -11.95 -27.79
N ASP A 27 28.27 -11.40 -28.54
CA ASP A 27 28.31 -10.03 -29.07
C ASP A 27 27.49 -9.09 -28.17
N GLU A 28 27.47 -7.80 -28.47
CA GLU A 28 26.69 -6.80 -27.71
C GLU A 28 25.16 -7.01 -27.76
N TYR A 29 24.65 -7.86 -28.66
CA TYR A 29 23.22 -8.08 -28.86
C TYR A 29 22.66 -9.29 -28.11
N TYR A 30 23.49 -10.08 -27.42
CA TYR A 30 23.03 -11.32 -26.79
C TYR A 30 21.90 -11.11 -25.76
N ILE A 31 22.00 -10.08 -24.91
CA ILE A 31 20.94 -9.72 -23.93
C ILE A 31 19.72 -9.17 -24.64
N ARG A 32 19.91 -8.28 -25.61
CA ARG A 32 18.85 -7.73 -26.46
C ARG A 32 18.01 -8.85 -27.09
N ASN A 33 18.67 -9.86 -27.67
CA ASN A 33 18.00 -11.00 -28.30
C ASN A 33 17.23 -11.86 -27.29
N ARG A 34 17.80 -12.08 -26.10
CA ARG A 34 17.11 -12.75 -25.00
C ARG A 34 15.88 -11.96 -24.54
N GLN A 35 15.99 -10.64 -24.36
CA GLN A 35 14.87 -9.78 -23.96
C GLN A 35 13.69 -9.85 -24.94
N ILE A 36 13.95 -9.88 -26.25
CA ILE A 36 12.87 -10.03 -27.25
C ILE A 36 12.14 -11.34 -27.08
N LYS A 37 12.90 -12.43 -26.91
CA LYS A 37 12.33 -13.77 -26.71
C LYS A 37 11.49 -13.83 -25.44
N ASP A 38 12.00 -13.29 -24.35
CA ASP A 38 11.33 -13.29 -23.05
C ASP A 38 10.07 -12.41 -23.06
N ALA A 39 10.12 -11.25 -23.71
CA ALA A 39 9.02 -10.29 -23.72
C ALA A 39 7.91 -10.61 -24.74
N PHE A 40 8.24 -11.23 -25.89
CA PHE A 40 7.31 -11.40 -27.01
C PHE A 40 7.17 -12.84 -27.51
N GLY A 41 7.88 -13.81 -26.93
CA GLY A 41 7.71 -15.25 -27.16
C GLY A 41 8.18 -15.80 -28.51
N GLU A 42 8.06 -15.04 -29.60
CA GLU A 42 8.38 -15.49 -30.96
C GLU A 42 9.71 -14.94 -31.47
N GLU A 43 10.59 -15.85 -31.93
CA GLU A 43 11.74 -15.50 -32.75
C GLU A 43 11.26 -15.13 -34.16
N ARG A 44 11.19 -13.83 -34.44
CA ARG A 44 10.91 -13.32 -35.79
C ARG A 44 12.08 -13.66 -36.71
N SER A 45 11.77 -14.18 -37.89
CA SER A 45 12.75 -14.32 -38.96
C SER A 45 12.98 -12.96 -39.61
N TYR A 46 14.22 -12.47 -39.53
CA TYR A 46 14.63 -11.22 -40.15
C TYR A 46 15.49 -11.50 -41.37
N ARG A 47 15.24 -10.73 -42.44
CA ARG A 47 16.03 -10.74 -43.67
C ARG A 47 16.64 -9.37 -43.93
N HIS A 48 17.63 -9.34 -44.83
CA HIS A 48 18.12 -8.09 -45.38
C HIS A 48 17.09 -7.43 -46.31
N LEU A 49 17.22 -6.12 -46.46
CA LEU A 49 16.47 -5.36 -47.45
C LEU A 49 16.85 -5.80 -48.87
N THR A 50 15.85 -5.86 -49.73
CA THR A 50 16.04 -5.97 -51.18
C THR A 50 16.47 -4.62 -51.77
N ALA A 51 17.07 -4.65 -52.96
CA ALA A 51 17.50 -3.43 -53.64
C ALA A 51 16.34 -2.43 -53.86
N GLY A 52 15.14 -2.91 -54.20
CA GLY A 52 13.96 -2.07 -54.39
C GLY A 52 13.42 -1.46 -53.10
N GLU A 53 13.54 -2.16 -51.98
CA GLU A 53 13.20 -1.61 -50.66
C GLU A 53 14.20 -0.51 -50.27
N VAL A 54 15.50 -0.71 -50.49
CA VAL A 54 16.53 0.33 -50.24
C VAL A 54 16.26 1.58 -51.09
N GLU A 55 15.98 1.43 -52.38
CA GLU A 55 15.65 2.56 -53.26
C GLU A 55 14.41 3.32 -52.75
N THR A 56 13.38 2.59 -52.32
CA THR A 56 12.16 3.18 -51.76
C THR A 56 12.45 3.96 -50.48
N LEU A 57 13.25 3.40 -49.57
CA LEU A 57 13.65 4.06 -48.33
C LEU A 57 14.45 5.34 -48.61
N VAL A 58 15.42 5.31 -49.52
CA VAL A 58 16.20 6.49 -49.92
C VAL A 58 15.29 7.57 -50.54
N ARG A 59 14.38 7.19 -51.44
CA ARG A 59 13.40 8.11 -52.06
C ARG A 59 12.46 8.74 -51.03
N ASN A 60 12.16 8.02 -49.95
CA ASN A 60 11.38 8.51 -48.81
C ASN A 60 12.21 9.38 -47.84
N ASN A 61 13.41 9.82 -48.23
CA ASN A 61 14.34 10.62 -47.44
C ASN A 61 14.83 9.93 -46.15
N ASN A 62 14.89 8.61 -46.14
CA ASN A 62 15.56 7.89 -45.05
C ASN A 62 17.07 7.82 -45.29
N THR A 63 17.84 7.78 -44.22
CA THR A 63 19.30 7.54 -44.26
C THR A 63 19.68 6.41 -43.31
N SER A 64 20.71 5.65 -43.66
CA SER A 64 21.33 4.65 -42.78
C SER A 64 22.84 4.78 -42.81
N ASP A 65 23.53 4.46 -41.70
CA ASP A 65 24.98 4.29 -41.67
C ASP A 65 25.40 3.01 -42.43
N ASP A 66 24.62 1.94 -42.31
CA ASP A 66 24.76 0.69 -43.06
C ASP A 66 23.37 0.06 -43.32
N TRP A 67 22.97 -0.04 -44.59
CA TRP A 67 21.69 -0.67 -44.95
C TRP A 67 21.63 -2.18 -44.64
N ASN A 68 22.78 -2.85 -44.50
CA ASN A 68 22.81 -4.27 -44.11
C ASN A 68 22.43 -4.48 -42.65
N LYS A 69 22.44 -3.42 -41.83
CA LYS A 69 22.08 -3.44 -40.41
C LYS A 69 20.63 -3.04 -40.16
N LEU A 70 19.89 -2.69 -41.22
CA LEU A 70 18.44 -2.56 -41.18
C LEU A 70 17.82 -3.89 -41.66
N LEU A 71 17.29 -4.67 -40.72
CA LEU A 71 16.67 -5.96 -41.00
C LEU A 71 15.15 -5.88 -40.86
N VAL A 72 14.45 -6.63 -41.71
CA VAL A 72 12.99 -6.57 -41.80
C VAL A 72 12.40 -7.98 -41.86
N THR A 73 11.13 -8.14 -41.48
CA THR A 73 10.39 -9.39 -41.72
C THR A 73 9.88 -9.47 -43.16
N ASP A 74 9.34 -10.61 -43.56
CA ASP A 74 8.86 -10.80 -44.94
C ASP A 74 7.70 -9.85 -45.30
N ALA A 75 6.80 -9.59 -44.36
CA ALA A 75 5.64 -8.70 -44.52
C ALA A 75 5.98 -7.22 -44.20
N PHE A 76 7.08 -6.72 -44.75
CA PHE A 76 7.54 -5.34 -44.58
C PHE A 76 7.21 -4.47 -45.80
N ASP A 77 6.69 -3.27 -45.57
CA ASP A 77 6.44 -2.27 -46.61
C ASP A 77 7.34 -1.03 -46.40
N ALA A 78 8.35 -0.87 -47.25
CA ALA A 78 9.25 0.28 -47.25
C ALA A 78 8.54 1.63 -47.49
N GLY A 79 7.33 1.61 -48.08
CA GLY A 79 6.50 2.79 -48.30
C GLY A 79 6.00 3.44 -47.01
N LEU A 80 5.99 2.71 -45.90
CA LEU A 80 5.53 3.15 -44.57
C LEU A 80 6.68 3.65 -43.68
N VAL A 81 7.87 3.84 -44.24
CA VAL A 81 9.03 4.37 -43.54
C VAL A 81 9.54 5.63 -44.25
N LYS A 82 9.50 6.80 -43.59
CA LYS A 82 9.82 8.09 -44.22
C LYS A 82 10.57 9.04 -43.27
N GLN A 83 11.55 9.75 -43.82
CA GLN A 83 12.32 10.78 -43.10
C GLN A 83 12.93 10.28 -41.77
N CYS A 84 13.41 9.04 -41.75
CA CYS A 84 14.08 8.45 -40.61
C CYS A 84 15.61 8.37 -40.80
N HIS A 85 16.35 8.50 -39.70
CA HIS A 85 17.80 8.34 -39.66
C HIS A 85 18.15 7.11 -38.82
N PHE A 86 18.68 6.08 -39.46
CA PHE A 86 19.03 4.81 -38.82
C PHE A 86 20.53 4.72 -38.53
N PHE A 87 20.85 4.24 -37.33
CA PHE A 87 22.20 3.96 -36.87
C PHE A 87 22.23 2.62 -36.14
N GLY A 88 23.28 1.82 -36.34
CA GLY A 88 23.40 0.53 -35.65
C GLY A 88 22.44 -0.54 -36.16
N LEU A 89 22.29 -1.63 -35.39
CA LEU A 89 21.41 -2.74 -35.76
C LEU A 89 19.94 -2.38 -35.47
N VAL A 90 19.14 -2.15 -36.50
CA VAL A 90 17.70 -1.88 -36.40
C VAL A 90 16.90 -3.03 -37.00
N ARG A 91 15.89 -3.50 -36.29
CA ARG A 91 15.02 -4.60 -36.76
C ARG A 91 13.57 -4.17 -36.75
N ILE A 92 12.88 -4.33 -37.88
CA ILE A 92 11.49 -3.89 -38.06
C ILE A 92 10.61 -5.10 -38.34
N GLY A 93 9.54 -5.25 -37.57
CA GLY A 93 8.49 -6.24 -37.77
C GLY A 93 7.65 -5.96 -39.01
N LYS A 94 6.49 -6.61 -39.06
CA LYS A 94 5.51 -6.42 -40.13
C LYS A 94 5.00 -4.97 -40.15
N LEU A 95 4.86 -4.37 -41.33
CA LEU A 95 4.22 -3.06 -41.50
C LEU A 95 3.15 -3.12 -42.60
N GLU A 96 1.90 -2.98 -42.20
CA GLU A 96 0.74 -2.97 -43.09
C GLU A 96 0.13 -1.57 -43.21
N SER A 97 -0.53 -1.28 -44.34
CA SER A 97 -1.18 0.01 -44.61
C SER A 97 -2.47 0.21 -43.80
N TYR A 98 -2.34 0.21 -42.48
CA TYR A 98 -3.38 0.47 -41.49
C TYR A 98 -3.10 1.76 -40.72
N TYR A 99 -4.05 2.18 -39.88
CA TYR A 99 -3.81 3.16 -38.83
C TYR A 99 -4.14 2.54 -37.48
N LEU A 100 -3.42 2.97 -36.45
CA LEU A 100 -3.78 2.67 -35.07
C LEU A 100 -4.61 3.83 -34.50
N GLU A 101 -5.60 3.49 -33.69
CA GLU A 101 -6.47 4.45 -33.02
C GLU A 101 -6.47 4.20 -31.50
N PHE A 102 -6.19 5.26 -30.74
CA PHE A 102 -6.39 5.27 -29.29
C PHE A 102 -7.14 6.54 -28.88
N HIS A 103 -8.39 6.37 -28.45
CA HIS A 103 -9.34 7.47 -28.32
C HIS A 103 -9.41 8.28 -29.62
N ASN A 104 -9.15 9.58 -29.59
CA ASN A 104 -9.20 10.45 -30.77
C ASN A 104 -7.83 10.58 -31.49
N LEU A 105 -6.80 9.85 -31.06
CA LEU A 105 -5.50 9.84 -31.74
C LEU A 105 -5.51 8.75 -32.81
N ARG A 106 -5.43 9.15 -34.09
CA ARG A 106 -5.34 8.24 -35.23
C ARG A 106 -4.03 8.49 -35.95
N MET A 107 -3.21 7.46 -36.08
CA MET A 107 -1.88 7.57 -36.68
C MET A 107 -1.64 6.42 -37.65
N PRO A 108 -1.10 6.68 -38.86
CA PRO A 108 -0.77 5.62 -39.79
C PRO A 108 0.35 4.74 -39.21
N VAL A 109 0.23 3.42 -39.40
CA VAL A 109 1.29 2.45 -39.09
C VAL A 109 2.55 2.82 -39.88
N GLY A 110 3.73 2.72 -39.24
CA GLY A 110 5.02 3.02 -39.86
C GLY A 110 5.98 3.80 -38.96
N LEU A 111 7.13 4.12 -39.52
CA LEU A 111 8.19 4.91 -38.88
C LEU A 111 8.38 6.22 -39.63
N TYR A 112 8.24 7.35 -38.94
CA TYR A 112 8.19 8.68 -39.54
C TYR A 112 9.02 9.69 -38.74
N ASN A 113 9.76 10.56 -39.44
CA ASN A 113 10.37 11.77 -38.86
C ASN A 113 11.21 11.52 -37.59
N SER A 114 12.03 10.46 -37.56
CA SER A 114 12.64 9.98 -36.31
C SER A 114 14.10 9.57 -36.48
N THR A 115 14.91 9.83 -35.45
CA THR A 115 16.28 9.29 -35.35
C THR A 115 16.27 8.02 -34.51
N ILE A 116 16.71 6.91 -35.08
CA ILE A 116 16.59 5.57 -34.51
C ILE A 116 17.98 4.93 -34.46
N CYS A 117 18.40 4.55 -33.26
CA CYS A 117 19.74 4.04 -33.00
C CYS A 117 19.67 2.68 -32.28
N SER A 118 19.98 1.60 -32.99
CA SER A 118 19.99 0.24 -32.43
C SER A 118 18.69 -0.13 -31.70
N CYS A 119 17.56 -0.19 -32.41
CA CYS A 119 16.24 -0.49 -31.85
C CYS A 119 15.56 -1.69 -32.52
N ASP A 120 14.56 -2.25 -31.83
CA ASP A 120 13.67 -3.28 -32.33
C ASP A 120 12.23 -2.80 -32.34
N PHE A 121 11.51 -3.10 -33.42
CA PHE A 121 10.10 -2.78 -33.56
C PHE A 121 9.31 -4.05 -33.85
N GLY A 122 8.25 -4.27 -33.09
CA GLY A 122 7.24 -5.28 -33.34
C GLY A 122 6.39 -4.97 -34.56
N ASP A 123 5.28 -5.67 -34.68
CA ASP A 123 4.40 -5.57 -35.82
C ASP A 123 3.48 -4.36 -35.71
N ASN A 124 3.24 -3.71 -36.84
CA ASN A 124 2.28 -2.62 -37.02
C ASN A 124 2.44 -1.48 -36.00
N VAL A 125 3.67 -1.11 -35.67
CA VAL A 125 3.96 0.02 -34.77
C VAL A 125 3.71 1.36 -35.44
N VAL A 126 3.49 2.39 -34.63
CA VAL A 126 3.50 3.79 -35.03
C VAL A 126 4.63 4.49 -34.28
N VAL A 127 5.63 5.00 -35.00
CA VAL A 127 6.66 5.87 -34.44
C VAL A 127 6.72 7.13 -35.29
N ASP A 128 6.30 8.26 -34.75
CA ASP A 128 6.26 9.53 -35.50
C ASP A 128 6.78 10.70 -34.66
N ASN A 129 7.71 11.47 -35.23
CA ASN A 129 8.31 12.63 -34.58
C ASN A 129 8.94 12.26 -33.22
N VAL A 130 9.72 11.18 -33.22
CA VAL A 130 10.58 10.80 -32.10
C VAL A 130 11.99 11.28 -32.40
N ASN A 131 12.37 12.41 -31.79
CA ASN A 131 13.59 13.13 -32.17
C ASN A 131 14.84 12.27 -32.00
N TYR A 132 14.88 11.44 -30.94
CA TYR A 132 15.96 10.50 -30.68
C TYR A 132 15.46 9.28 -29.90
N MET A 133 15.57 8.09 -30.50
CA MET A 133 15.29 6.80 -29.87
C MET A 133 16.53 5.92 -29.96
N ALA A 134 17.01 5.38 -28.84
CA ALA A 134 18.20 4.53 -28.81
C ALA A 134 18.11 3.36 -27.82
N HIS A 135 18.49 2.17 -28.27
CA HIS A 135 18.57 0.95 -27.43
C HIS A 135 17.22 0.59 -26.78
N TYR A 136 16.16 0.57 -27.58
CA TYR A 136 14.81 0.19 -27.16
C TYR A 136 14.25 -0.97 -27.96
N ILE A 137 13.44 -1.78 -27.28
CA ILE A 137 12.61 -2.83 -27.87
C ILE A 137 11.15 -2.39 -27.74
N ILE A 138 10.47 -2.26 -28.87
CA ILE A 138 9.08 -1.80 -28.96
C ILE A 138 8.18 -2.96 -29.38
N GLY A 139 7.13 -3.22 -28.59
CA GLY A 139 6.15 -4.26 -28.83
C GLY A 139 5.19 -3.97 -29.98
N ASN A 140 4.33 -4.93 -30.26
CA ASN A 140 3.35 -4.85 -31.34
C ASN A 140 2.34 -3.73 -31.10
N GLU A 141 1.83 -3.13 -32.18
CA GLU A 141 0.71 -2.18 -32.16
C GLU A 141 0.91 -1.01 -31.19
N THR A 142 2.16 -0.63 -30.96
CA THR A 142 2.54 0.44 -30.04
C THR A 142 2.54 1.79 -30.75
N ILE A 143 1.98 2.81 -30.11
CA ILE A 143 1.95 4.19 -30.62
C ILE A 143 2.94 5.05 -29.84
N ILE A 144 3.97 5.56 -30.52
CA ILE A 144 4.97 6.48 -29.96
C ILE A 144 5.02 7.74 -30.81
N VAL A 145 4.54 8.86 -30.27
CA VAL A 145 4.46 10.12 -31.04
C VAL A 145 4.94 11.34 -30.25
N ASN A 146 5.67 12.24 -30.91
CA ASN A 146 6.16 13.49 -30.32
C ASN A 146 6.97 13.24 -29.03
N VAL A 147 8.02 12.42 -29.12
CA VAL A 147 8.90 12.13 -27.98
C VAL A 147 10.29 12.72 -28.23
N ASN A 148 10.81 13.54 -27.31
CA ASN A 148 12.11 14.20 -27.56
C ASN A 148 13.29 13.23 -27.38
N GLU A 149 13.27 12.40 -26.34
CA GLU A 149 14.32 11.41 -26.07
C GLU A 149 13.70 10.13 -25.49
N MET A 150 14.01 8.98 -26.09
CA MET A 150 13.72 7.65 -25.59
C MET A 150 14.99 6.80 -25.65
N SER A 151 15.79 6.75 -24.57
CA SER A 151 17.12 6.13 -24.59
C SER A 151 17.40 5.19 -23.41
N ALA A 152 18.14 4.10 -23.63
CA ALA A 152 18.63 3.25 -22.55
C ALA A 152 20.16 3.30 -22.47
N SER A 153 20.68 3.21 -21.25
CA SER A 153 22.11 3.06 -20.95
C SER A 153 22.45 1.60 -20.69
N PRO A 154 23.71 1.17 -20.94
CA PRO A 154 24.11 -0.22 -20.77
C PRO A 154 24.12 -0.66 -19.29
N HIS A 155 24.19 0.29 -18.37
CA HIS A 155 24.16 0.07 -16.92
C HIS A 155 22.80 0.42 -16.29
N SER A 156 21.73 0.42 -17.09
CA SER A 156 20.36 0.66 -16.65
C SER A 156 19.92 -0.36 -15.58
N LYS A 157 19.20 0.13 -14.57
CA LYS A 157 18.70 -0.68 -13.43
C LYS A 157 17.18 -0.75 -13.38
N PHE A 158 16.50 0.10 -14.16
CA PHE A 158 15.05 0.22 -14.24
C PHE A 158 14.39 0.42 -12.85
N GLY A 159 15.07 1.15 -11.96
CA GLY A 159 14.59 1.41 -10.60
C GLY A 159 14.94 0.35 -9.55
N ASN A 160 15.52 -0.79 -9.95
CA ASN A 160 15.99 -1.82 -9.01
C ASN A 160 17.26 -1.37 -8.27
N GLY A 161 17.37 -1.74 -7.00
CA GLY A 161 18.46 -1.39 -6.07
C GLY A 161 19.71 -2.26 -6.21
N VAL A 162 20.10 -2.57 -7.44
CA VAL A 162 21.25 -3.44 -7.76
C VAL A 162 22.44 -2.63 -8.27
N ILE A 163 23.59 -3.29 -8.42
CA ILE A 163 24.82 -2.74 -9.01
C ILE A 163 25.16 -3.59 -10.24
N LYS A 164 25.34 -2.96 -11.40
CA LYS A 164 25.77 -3.64 -12.61
C LYS A 164 27.28 -3.90 -12.56
N GLU A 165 27.75 -4.86 -13.34
CA GLU A 165 29.17 -5.20 -13.43
C GLU A 165 30.05 -3.95 -13.66
N GLY A 166 31.16 -3.84 -12.93
CA GLY A 166 32.09 -2.70 -13.01
C GLY A 166 31.57 -1.37 -12.45
N GLU A 167 30.34 -1.31 -11.91
CA GLU A 167 29.86 -0.12 -11.20
C GLU A 167 30.34 -0.08 -9.73
N ASP A 168 30.48 1.13 -9.21
CA ASP A 168 30.84 1.39 -7.81
C ASP A 168 29.59 1.33 -6.91
N GLU A 169 29.69 0.70 -5.74
CA GLU A 169 28.58 0.57 -4.76
C GLU A 169 27.93 1.94 -4.42
N LYS A 170 28.65 3.06 -4.53
CA LYS A 170 28.12 4.41 -4.32
C LYS A 170 26.97 4.79 -5.27
N VAL A 171 26.84 4.14 -6.43
CA VAL A 171 25.74 4.40 -7.36
C VAL A 171 24.48 3.58 -7.06
N ARG A 172 24.52 2.71 -6.03
CA ARG A 172 23.37 1.91 -5.61
C ARG A 172 22.26 2.82 -5.12
N ILE A 173 21.05 2.52 -5.60
CA ILE A 173 19.86 3.23 -5.16
C ILE A 173 19.26 2.48 -3.97
N TRP A 174 19.20 3.18 -2.84
CA TRP A 174 18.49 2.75 -1.65
C TRP A 174 17.17 3.51 -1.51
N LEU A 175 16.15 2.83 -1.00
CA LEU A 175 14.88 3.44 -0.61
C LEU A 175 14.90 3.68 0.90
N GLU A 176 15.03 4.94 1.32
CA GLU A 176 15.17 5.33 2.73
C GLU A 176 13.81 5.48 3.41
N LEU A 177 13.25 4.38 3.91
CA LEU A 177 11.92 4.36 4.51
C LEU A 177 11.93 4.78 6.00
N CYS A 178 10.77 5.21 6.49
CA CYS A 178 10.40 5.48 7.89
C CYS A 178 11.19 6.58 8.63
N ASN A 179 12.49 6.75 8.40
CA ASN A 179 13.27 7.82 8.99
C ASN A 179 14.20 8.47 7.94
N GLU A 180 14.60 9.72 8.22
CA GLU A 180 15.37 10.55 7.29
C GLU A 180 16.88 10.33 7.39
N ASN A 181 17.37 9.69 8.46
CA ASN A 181 18.80 9.34 8.60
C ASN A 181 19.22 8.10 7.78
N GLY A 182 18.28 7.45 7.07
CA GLY A 182 18.55 6.29 6.22
C GLY A 182 18.81 4.98 6.97
N GLY A 183 18.69 4.95 8.31
CA GLY A 183 18.91 3.74 9.12
C GLY A 183 17.92 2.61 8.83
N ARG A 184 16.79 2.93 8.21
CA ARG A 184 15.74 1.98 7.80
C ARG A 184 15.68 1.75 6.28
N LYS A 185 16.74 2.06 5.54
CA LYS A 185 16.81 1.88 4.09
C LYS A 185 16.71 0.43 3.60
N VAL A 186 16.02 0.22 2.48
CA VAL A 186 15.82 -1.09 1.82
C VAL A 186 16.24 -1.01 0.36
N LEU A 187 16.53 -2.14 -0.28
CA LEU A 187 16.76 -2.15 -1.73
C LEU A 187 15.43 -2.32 -2.46
N PRO A 188 15.05 -1.39 -3.35
CA PRO A 188 13.86 -1.57 -4.18
C PRO A 188 14.09 -2.71 -5.17
N PHE A 189 13.07 -3.51 -5.42
CA PHE A 189 13.08 -4.53 -6.46
C PHE A 189 11.69 -4.68 -7.08
N GLU A 190 11.65 -5.10 -8.34
CA GLU A 190 10.39 -5.27 -9.07
C GLU A 190 9.50 -6.32 -8.39
N GLY A 191 8.24 -5.97 -8.11
CA GLY A 191 7.33 -6.85 -7.36
C GLY A 191 7.49 -6.80 -5.83
N MET A 192 8.28 -5.86 -5.28
CA MET A 192 8.36 -5.66 -3.82
C MET A 192 7.00 -5.34 -3.19
N LEU A 193 6.59 -6.15 -2.22
CA LEU A 193 5.33 -6.04 -1.49
C LEU A 193 5.52 -5.20 -0.21
N PRO A 194 4.44 -4.60 0.35
CA PRO A 194 4.55 -3.81 1.57
C PRO A 194 5.01 -4.66 2.77
N GLY A 195 4.70 -5.96 2.78
CA GLY A 195 5.23 -6.92 3.75
C GLY A 195 6.76 -7.04 3.68
N ASP A 196 7.33 -7.12 2.49
CA ASP A 196 8.78 -7.21 2.27
C ASP A 196 9.48 -5.97 2.83
N ALA A 197 8.97 -4.79 2.46
CA ALA A 197 9.50 -3.51 2.91
C ALA A 197 9.40 -3.36 4.44
N PHE A 198 8.32 -3.84 5.05
CA PHE A 198 8.14 -3.84 6.49
C PHE A 198 9.13 -4.76 7.20
N LEU A 199 9.25 -6.03 6.78
CA LEU A 199 10.18 -6.97 7.39
C LEU A 199 11.62 -6.44 7.31
N TRP A 200 12.02 -5.92 6.15
CA TRP A 200 13.36 -5.37 5.96
C TRP A 200 13.58 -4.08 6.77
N SER A 201 12.62 -3.15 6.75
CA SER A 201 12.75 -1.87 7.48
C SER A 201 12.76 -2.02 8.99
N LYS A 202 12.04 -3.01 9.54
CA LYS A 202 11.81 -3.17 10.98
C LYS A 202 12.95 -3.85 11.73
N TYR A 203 13.37 -5.05 11.30
CA TYR A 203 14.25 -5.94 12.08
C TYR A 203 15.74 -5.60 11.85
N ARG A 204 16.13 -4.37 12.23
CA ARG A 204 17.47 -3.83 11.99
C ARG A 204 18.57 -4.47 12.83
N ASP A 205 18.17 -5.16 13.89
CA ASP A 205 19.00 -5.94 14.80
C ASP A 205 19.35 -7.36 14.27
N ASP A 206 18.66 -7.84 13.24
CA ASP A 206 18.90 -9.18 12.67
C ASP A 206 19.80 -9.11 11.42
N GLU A 207 21.12 -8.96 11.62
CA GLU A 207 22.09 -8.82 10.52
C GLU A 207 22.04 -9.96 9.49
N LEU A 208 21.81 -11.20 9.95
CA LEU A 208 21.76 -12.36 9.07
C LEU A 208 20.56 -12.24 8.15
N LEU A 209 19.38 -11.93 8.70
CA LEU A 209 18.17 -11.70 7.90
C LEU A 209 18.38 -10.59 6.85
N LEU A 210 18.96 -9.45 7.25
CA LEU A 210 19.20 -8.33 6.33
C LEU A 210 20.16 -8.69 5.19
N LYS A 211 21.24 -9.43 5.47
CA LYS A 211 22.16 -9.94 4.45
C LYS A 211 21.46 -10.88 3.47
N ARG A 212 20.48 -11.67 3.93
CA ARG A 212 19.66 -12.53 3.06
C ARG A 212 18.77 -11.70 2.14
N PHE A 213 18.14 -10.63 2.64
CA PHE A 213 17.33 -9.74 1.79
C PHE A 213 18.15 -9.05 0.69
N ILE A 214 19.37 -8.57 1.00
CA ILE A 214 20.28 -8.02 -0.03
C ILE A 214 20.53 -9.07 -1.11
N LYS A 215 20.89 -10.29 -0.68
CA LYS A 215 21.15 -11.41 -1.59
C LYS A 215 19.93 -11.74 -2.48
N PHE A 216 18.73 -11.81 -1.90
CA PHE A 216 17.50 -12.08 -2.67
C PHE A 216 17.25 -11.00 -3.73
N THR A 217 17.51 -9.74 -3.41
CA THR A 217 17.37 -8.64 -4.37
C THR A 217 18.40 -8.71 -5.49
N GLU A 218 19.65 -9.04 -5.19
CA GLU A 218 20.72 -9.16 -6.18
C GLU A 218 20.52 -10.38 -7.09
N GLU A 219 20.02 -11.50 -6.57
CA GLU A 219 19.75 -12.71 -7.37
C GLU A 219 18.51 -12.57 -8.25
N LYS A 220 17.63 -11.60 -7.98
CA LYS A 220 16.40 -11.37 -8.76
C LYS A 220 16.66 -10.65 -10.09
N THR A 221 17.75 -9.89 -10.18
CA THR A 221 18.07 -9.10 -11.37
C THR A 221 19.41 -9.54 -11.94
N ASP A 222 19.46 -9.82 -13.24
CA ASP A 222 20.72 -10.06 -13.93
C ASP A 222 21.62 -8.81 -13.85
N LEU A 223 22.86 -8.99 -13.37
CA LEU A 223 23.80 -7.90 -13.12
C LEU A 223 24.65 -7.53 -14.34
N HIS A 224 24.55 -8.29 -15.44
CA HIS A 224 25.26 -7.96 -16.68
C HIS A 224 24.77 -6.63 -17.29
N ARG A 225 25.66 -5.98 -18.02
CA ARG A 225 25.39 -4.76 -18.80
C ARG A 225 24.74 -5.09 -20.15
N GLY A 226 24.09 -4.11 -20.76
CA GLY A 226 23.57 -4.23 -22.13
C GLY A 226 22.07 -4.49 -22.22
N TYR A 227 21.33 -4.26 -21.14
CA TYR A 227 19.87 -4.29 -21.18
C TYR A 227 19.30 -3.10 -21.94
N TYR A 228 18.36 -3.38 -22.82
CA TYR A 228 17.61 -2.39 -23.58
C TYR A 228 16.39 -1.95 -22.78
N GLY A 229 15.94 -0.71 -23.03
CA GLY A 229 14.62 -0.27 -22.58
C GLY A 229 13.54 -1.02 -23.34
N VAL A 230 12.37 -1.18 -22.72
CA VAL A 230 11.24 -1.91 -23.33
C VAL A 230 9.98 -1.07 -23.26
N ALA A 231 9.21 -1.07 -24.34
CA ALA A 231 7.78 -0.77 -24.32
C ALA A 231 7.02 -1.99 -24.83
N GLY A 232 6.17 -2.59 -23.99
CA GLY A 232 5.38 -3.77 -24.33
C GLY A 232 4.31 -3.48 -25.39
N ASP A 233 3.51 -4.49 -25.70
CA ASP A 233 2.48 -4.39 -26.74
C ASP A 233 1.43 -3.32 -26.42
N ARG A 234 0.84 -2.71 -27.46
CA ARG A 234 -0.30 -1.77 -27.38
C ARG A 234 -0.06 -0.60 -26.42
N CYS A 235 1.19 -0.24 -26.16
CA CYS A 235 1.51 0.95 -25.39
C CYS A 235 1.15 2.21 -26.18
N VAL A 236 0.78 3.27 -25.47
CA VAL A 236 0.55 4.59 -26.06
C VAL A 236 1.38 5.62 -25.34
N ILE A 237 2.45 6.08 -25.98
CA ILE A 237 3.41 7.04 -25.47
C ILE A 237 3.34 8.29 -26.35
N LYS A 238 2.88 9.41 -25.79
CA LYS A 238 2.72 10.63 -26.59
C LYS A 238 3.13 11.91 -25.88
N ASN A 239 3.70 12.85 -26.64
CA ASN A 239 4.07 14.18 -26.18
C ASN A 239 4.99 14.17 -24.94
N CYS A 240 5.80 13.13 -24.78
CA CYS A 240 6.71 13.00 -23.63
C CYS A 240 8.06 13.64 -23.95
N LYS A 241 8.73 14.25 -22.97
CA LYS A 241 10.05 14.84 -23.22
C LYS A 241 11.15 13.80 -23.09
N ILE A 242 11.39 13.27 -21.89
CA ILE A 242 12.49 12.35 -21.63
C ILE A 242 11.95 11.04 -21.05
N ILE A 243 12.22 9.94 -21.74
CA ILE A 243 12.03 8.58 -21.27
C ILE A 243 13.41 7.91 -21.32
N LYS A 244 13.95 7.55 -20.16
CA LYS A 244 15.32 7.05 -20.08
C LYS A 244 15.45 5.89 -19.11
N ASP A 245 16.11 4.81 -19.54
CA ASP A 245 16.30 3.62 -18.71
C ASP A 245 14.97 3.09 -18.15
N THR A 246 13.99 2.78 -19.02
CA THR A 246 12.66 2.32 -18.58
C THR A 246 12.28 0.94 -19.09
N MET A 247 11.62 0.17 -18.23
CA MET A 247 10.81 -0.99 -18.61
C MET A 247 9.34 -0.59 -18.54
N ILE A 248 8.61 -0.71 -19.64
CA ILE A 248 7.20 -0.33 -19.73
C ILE A 248 6.40 -1.57 -20.17
N GLY A 249 5.54 -2.07 -19.29
CA GLY A 249 4.66 -3.20 -19.57
C GLY A 249 3.56 -2.85 -20.58
N SER A 250 2.93 -3.88 -21.14
CA SER A 250 1.91 -3.75 -22.18
C SER A 250 0.72 -2.89 -21.76
N ASP A 251 0.08 -2.28 -22.77
CA ASP A 251 -1.11 -1.44 -22.65
C ASP A 251 -0.90 -0.16 -21.82
N ALA A 252 0.34 0.16 -21.42
CA ALA A 252 0.64 1.37 -20.65
C ALA A 252 0.32 2.65 -21.42
N TYR A 253 -0.20 3.66 -20.71
CA TYR A 253 -0.54 4.95 -21.31
C TYR A 253 0.28 6.09 -20.70
N LEU A 254 1.18 6.67 -21.48
CA LEU A 254 2.06 7.78 -21.08
C LEU A 254 1.74 9.00 -21.96
N LYS A 255 1.36 10.11 -21.32
CA LYS A 255 1.04 11.36 -22.01
C LYS A 255 1.69 12.56 -21.32
N GLY A 256 2.51 13.32 -22.04
CA GLY A 256 2.95 14.64 -21.58
C GLY A 256 3.94 14.62 -20.41
N ALA A 257 4.56 13.47 -20.11
CA ALA A 257 5.52 13.39 -19.01
C ALA A 257 6.77 14.22 -19.33
N ASN A 258 7.24 15.00 -18.34
CA ASN A 258 8.46 15.80 -18.50
C ASN A 258 9.71 14.93 -18.39
N LYS A 259 9.71 13.96 -17.46
CA LYS A 259 10.84 13.07 -17.25
C LYS A 259 10.40 11.76 -16.61
N ILE A 260 10.77 10.65 -17.21
CA ILE A 260 10.68 9.31 -16.62
C ILE A 260 12.07 8.70 -16.76
N LYS A 261 12.77 8.51 -15.64
CA LYS A 261 14.16 8.03 -15.66
C LYS A 261 14.39 6.89 -14.66
N ASN A 262 14.96 5.79 -15.13
CA ASN A 262 15.32 4.63 -14.31
C ASN A 262 14.09 4.08 -13.56
N ILE A 263 13.06 3.70 -14.33
CA ILE A 263 11.74 3.31 -13.82
C ILE A 263 11.29 1.99 -14.44
N THR A 264 10.74 1.09 -13.63
CA THR A 264 9.86 0.00 -14.10
C THR A 264 8.40 0.45 -13.98
N ILE A 265 7.64 0.33 -15.06
CA ILE A 265 6.21 0.62 -15.15
C ILE A 265 5.48 -0.68 -15.46
N ASN A 266 4.92 -1.31 -14.43
CA ASN A 266 4.11 -2.50 -14.60
C ASN A 266 2.72 -2.13 -15.11
N SER A 267 2.32 -2.76 -16.21
CA SER A 267 1.04 -2.56 -16.88
C SER A 267 0.65 -3.85 -17.60
N SER A 268 -0.65 -4.08 -17.69
CA SER A 268 -1.23 -5.22 -18.40
C SER A 268 -2.55 -4.80 -19.08
N PRO A 269 -3.13 -5.63 -19.96
CA PRO A 269 -4.44 -5.37 -20.55
C PRO A 269 -5.55 -5.16 -19.51
N ASN A 270 -5.49 -5.88 -18.39
CA ASN A 270 -6.51 -5.83 -17.33
C ASN A 270 -6.22 -4.72 -16.30
N GLU A 271 -4.95 -4.43 -16.05
CA GLU A 271 -4.50 -3.50 -15.02
C GLU A 271 -3.57 -2.42 -15.62
N THR A 272 -4.14 -1.63 -16.53
CA THR A 272 -3.41 -0.58 -17.24
C THR A 272 -2.88 0.51 -16.30
N THR A 273 -1.58 0.78 -16.38
CA THR A 273 -0.93 1.90 -15.68
C THR A 273 -0.87 3.15 -16.57
N GLN A 274 -1.13 4.31 -15.96
CA GLN A 274 -1.23 5.59 -16.67
C GLN A 274 -0.39 6.68 -16.03
N ILE A 275 0.39 7.40 -16.85
CA ILE A 275 1.19 8.56 -16.47
C ILE A 275 0.80 9.75 -17.34
N GLY A 276 0.33 10.81 -16.70
CA GLY A 276 -0.15 12.03 -17.34
C GLY A 276 0.85 13.18 -17.34
N GLU A 277 0.33 14.35 -17.68
CA GLU A 277 1.11 15.51 -18.07
C GLU A 277 1.91 16.11 -16.92
N GLY A 278 3.10 16.60 -17.25
CA GLY A 278 3.96 17.35 -16.34
C GLY A 278 4.70 16.51 -15.30
N CYS A 279 4.53 15.18 -15.29
CA CYS A 279 5.12 14.31 -14.27
C CYS A 279 6.65 14.20 -14.41
N GLU A 280 7.33 14.12 -13.27
CA GLU A 280 8.77 13.92 -13.12
C GLU A 280 9.02 12.72 -12.19
N LEU A 281 9.40 11.57 -12.76
CA LEU A 281 9.54 10.30 -12.05
C LEU A 281 10.98 9.80 -12.21
N VAL A 282 11.68 9.58 -11.10
CA VAL A 282 13.09 9.18 -11.11
C VAL A 282 13.37 8.08 -10.07
N ASN A 283 14.05 7.00 -10.49
CA ASN A 283 14.46 5.89 -9.63
C ASN A 283 13.29 5.25 -8.87
N GLY A 284 12.49 4.42 -9.52
CA GLY A 284 11.29 3.91 -8.88
C GLY A 284 10.62 2.78 -9.63
N ILE A 285 9.65 2.17 -8.96
CA ILE A 285 8.92 1.01 -9.46
C ILE A 285 7.44 1.28 -9.28
N ILE A 286 6.68 1.15 -10.37
CA ILE A 286 5.25 1.41 -10.42
C ILE A 286 4.55 0.08 -10.68
N GLY A 287 3.68 -0.32 -9.76
CA GLY A 287 2.85 -1.51 -9.85
C GLY A 287 1.71 -1.37 -10.86
N TYR A 288 0.96 -2.45 -11.03
CA TYR A 288 -0.15 -2.54 -11.99
C TYR A 288 -1.31 -1.60 -11.64
N GLY A 289 -2.06 -1.13 -12.64
CA GLY A 289 -3.26 -0.30 -12.44
C GLY A 289 -3.02 1.08 -11.83
N CYS A 290 -1.77 1.56 -11.78
CA CYS A 290 -1.43 2.82 -11.13
C CYS A 290 -1.82 4.04 -11.97
N ARG A 291 -2.12 5.16 -11.31
CA ARG A 291 -2.49 6.42 -11.96
C ARG A 291 -1.67 7.58 -11.41
N ILE A 292 -0.82 8.17 -12.25
CA ILE A 292 0.06 9.28 -11.90
C ILE A 292 -0.26 10.48 -12.80
N PHE A 293 -0.81 11.56 -12.26
CA PHE A 293 -1.31 12.67 -13.08
C PHE A 293 -1.05 14.05 -12.51
N TYR A 294 -1.09 15.06 -13.39
CA TYR A 294 -1.15 16.47 -13.03
C TYR A 294 0.12 16.96 -12.31
N GLY A 295 1.30 16.78 -12.91
CA GLY A 295 2.54 17.39 -12.41
C GLY A 295 3.17 16.73 -11.19
N VAL A 296 2.92 15.45 -10.95
CA VAL A 296 3.51 14.69 -9.83
C VAL A 296 5.04 14.67 -9.91
N LYS A 297 5.69 14.71 -8.75
CA LYS A 297 7.14 14.55 -8.63
C LYS A 297 7.46 13.36 -7.71
N ALA A 298 8.10 12.32 -8.24
CA ALA A 298 8.45 11.15 -7.44
C ALA A 298 9.92 10.77 -7.63
N VAL A 299 10.63 10.56 -6.52
CA VAL A 299 12.06 10.26 -6.53
C VAL A 299 12.38 9.18 -5.49
N ARG A 300 13.00 8.07 -5.91
CA ARG A 300 13.27 6.91 -5.02
C ARG A 300 11.98 6.45 -4.38
N PHE A 301 11.16 5.75 -5.15
CA PHE A 301 9.80 5.41 -4.72
C PHE A 301 9.34 4.04 -5.20
N ILE A 302 8.40 3.47 -4.47
CA ILE A 302 7.61 2.34 -4.94
C ILE A 302 6.13 2.70 -4.82
N MET A 303 5.40 2.48 -5.91
CA MET A 303 3.94 2.53 -5.93
C MET A 303 3.42 1.11 -6.10
N ALA A 304 2.72 0.59 -5.10
CA ALA A 304 2.07 -0.71 -5.20
C ALA A 304 0.78 -0.63 -6.05
N SER A 305 0.23 -1.77 -6.42
CA SER A 305 -0.85 -1.87 -7.40
C SER A 305 -2.08 -1.03 -7.04
N HIS A 306 -2.70 -0.45 -8.07
CA HIS A 306 -3.88 0.43 -8.00
C HIS A 306 -3.71 1.66 -7.12
N SER A 307 -2.47 2.09 -6.86
CA SER A 307 -2.20 3.34 -6.15
C SER A 307 -2.25 4.56 -7.09
N ASN A 308 -2.56 5.72 -6.50
CA ASN A 308 -2.84 6.95 -7.22
C ASN A 308 -1.97 8.10 -6.67
N LEU A 309 -1.25 8.79 -7.56
CA LEU A 309 -0.57 10.06 -7.28
C LEU A 309 -1.13 11.15 -8.18
N LYS A 310 -1.62 12.26 -7.61
CA LYS A 310 -2.30 13.30 -8.39
C LYS A 310 -1.93 14.72 -7.96
N TYR A 311 -2.18 15.67 -8.85
CA TYR A 311 -2.25 17.11 -8.56
C TYR A 311 -1.00 17.68 -7.89
N GLY A 312 0.19 17.35 -8.41
CA GLY A 312 1.45 17.89 -7.90
C GLY A 312 1.97 17.21 -6.63
N ALA A 313 1.39 16.06 -6.24
CA ALA A 313 1.89 15.29 -5.11
C ALA A 313 3.40 14.97 -5.26
N ARG A 314 4.11 15.00 -4.14
CA ARG A 314 5.53 14.65 -4.02
C ARG A 314 5.65 13.35 -3.24
N LEU A 315 6.30 12.35 -3.83
CA LEU A 315 6.58 11.07 -3.21
C LEU A 315 8.09 10.81 -3.25
N ILE A 316 8.77 10.98 -2.12
CA ILE A 316 10.23 10.92 -2.05
C ILE A 316 10.67 9.90 -1.01
N ASN A 317 11.60 9.01 -1.36
CA ASN A 317 12.11 7.97 -0.44
C ASN A 317 10.98 7.16 0.22
N SER A 318 9.92 6.84 -0.52
CA SER A 318 8.68 6.34 0.09
C SER A 318 8.07 5.16 -0.65
N TYR A 319 7.38 4.32 0.11
CA TYR A 319 6.58 3.20 -0.38
C TYR A 319 5.09 3.53 -0.21
N LEU A 320 4.35 3.60 -1.31
CA LEU A 320 2.91 3.83 -1.33
C LEU A 320 2.15 2.52 -1.57
N GLY A 321 1.42 2.06 -0.56
CA GLY A 321 0.73 0.77 -0.55
C GLY A 321 -0.45 0.65 -1.52
N ASN A 322 -0.93 -0.60 -1.67
CA ASN A 322 -1.99 -0.94 -2.63
C ASN A 322 -3.25 -0.10 -2.41
N ASN A 323 -3.92 0.30 -3.49
CA ASN A 323 -5.17 1.07 -3.44
C ASN A 323 -5.08 2.40 -2.66
N ALA A 324 -3.87 2.93 -2.43
CA ALA A 324 -3.69 4.21 -1.76
C ALA A 324 -3.83 5.39 -2.74
N THR A 325 -4.27 6.54 -2.24
CA THR A 325 -4.35 7.78 -3.01
C THR A 325 -3.69 8.92 -2.27
N VAL A 326 -2.74 9.57 -2.94
CA VAL A 326 -2.13 10.84 -2.50
C VAL A 326 -2.34 11.91 -3.58
N SER A 327 -2.97 13.02 -3.21
CA SER A 327 -3.22 14.15 -4.09
C SER A 327 -2.69 15.44 -3.45
N CYS A 328 -1.95 16.26 -4.19
CA CYS A 328 -1.48 17.59 -3.78
C CYS A 328 -0.43 17.67 -2.65
N CYS A 329 -0.05 16.55 -2.02
CA CYS A 329 0.69 16.56 -0.74
C CYS A 329 2.17 16.24 -0.89
N GLU A 330 2.91 16.39 0.21
CA GLU A 330 4.30 15.94 0.33
C GLU A 330 4.40 14.73 1.27
N VAL A 331 4.93 13.63 0.73
CA VAL A 331 5.21 12.38 1.43
C VAL A 331 6.70 12.06 1.29
N LEU A 332 7.40 12.00 2.43
CA LEU A 332 8.85 11.83 2.52
C LEU A 332 9.20 10.69 3.47
N ASN A 333 10.18 9.86 3.10
CA ASN A 333 10.75 8.81 3.96
C ASN A 333 9.68 8.00 4.71
N SER A 334 8.65 7.54 4.00
CA SER A 334 7.47 6.91 4.60
C SER A 334 7.17 5.53 4.02
N LEU A 335 6.80 4.59 4.89
CA LEU A 335 6.27 3.28 4.52
C LEU A 335 4.76 3.26 4.80
N ILE A 336 3.97 3.28 3.74
CA ILE A 336 2.51 3.39 3.80
C ILE A 336 1.90 2.09 3.31
N PHE A 337 1.11 1.45 4.17
CA PHE A 337 0.38 0.23 3.84
C PHE A 337 -0.92 0.53 3.07
N PRO A 338 -1.63 -0.50 2.58
CA PRO A 338 -2.78 -0.32 1.69
C PRO A 338 -3.93 0.56 2.21
N ALA A 339 -4.70 1.10 1.27
CA ALA A 339 -5.89 1.93 1.50
C ALA A 339 -5.63 3.21 2.33
N HIS A 340 -4.51 3.88 2.05
CA HIS A 340 -4.22 5.21 2.59
C HIS A 340 -4.87 6.31 1.74
N GLU A 341 -5.45 7.33 2.39
CA GLU A 341 -6.09 8.46 1.72
C GLU A 341 -5.52 9.79 2.23
N GLN A 342 -5.01 10.60 1.31
CA GLN A 342 -4.47 11.93 1.59
C GLN A 342 -4.72 12.84 0.37
N HIS A 343 -5.50 13.91 0.53
CA HIS A 343 -6.01 14.68 -0.63
C HIS A 343 -5.66 16.16 -0.67
N HIS A 344 -5.16 16.72 0.43
CA HIS A 344 -5.12 18.17 0.63
C HIS A 344 -3.70 18.69 0.67
N ASN A 345 -3.42 19.69 -0.17
CA ASN A 345 -2.09 20.27 -0.37
C ASN A 345 -1.35 20.71 0.90
N ASN A 346 -2.08 21.04 1.95
CA ASN A 346 -1.57 21.50 3.23
C ASN A 346 -1.34 20.35 4.24
N SER A 347 -1.30 19.10 3.79
CA SER A 347 -0.95 17.95 4.63
C SER A 347 0.45 17.41 4.28
N PHE A 348 1.20 17.05 5.32
CA PHE A 348 2.56 16.54 5.24
C PHE A 348 2.66 15.21 5.98
N LEU A 349 3.37 14.26 5.40
CA LEU A 349 3.67 12.97 6.01
C LEU A 349 5.14 12.61 5.78
N CYS A 350 5.95 12.83 6.81
CA CYS A 350 7.39 12.67 6.80
C CYS A 350 7.82 11.72 7.92
N ALA A 351 8.77 10.84 7.62
CA ALA A 351 9.35 9.91 8.58
C ALA A 351 8.30 9.09 9.34
N ALA A 352 7.51 8.28 8.61
CA ALA A 352 6.41 7.53 9.20
C ALA A 352 6.24 6.10 8.65
N LEU A 353 5.85 5.19 9.54
CA LEU A 353 5.22 3.92 9.22
C LEU A 353 3.72 4.03 9.49
N VAL A 354 2.91 4.00 8.43
CA VAL A 354 1.44 4.07 8.51
C VAL A 354 0.85 2.75 8.06
N MET A 355 0.25 2.00 8.98
CA MET A 355 -0.13 0.60 8.79
C MET A 355 -1.47 0.39 8.04
N GLY A 356 -1.90 1.39 7.26
CA GLY A 356 -2.95 1.26 6.25
C GLY A 356 -4.33 1.70 6.73
N GLN A 357 -5.30 1.74 5.82
CA GLN A 357 -6.67 2.24 6.07
C GLN A 357 -6.73 3.64 6.71
N SER A 358 -5.67 4.43 6.56
CA SER A 358 -5.48 5.71 7.25
C SER A 358 -6.03 6.86 6.41
N ASN A 359 -6.42 7.95 7.07
CA ASN A 359 -6.88 9.16 6.40
C ASN A 359 -6.19 10.40 6.96
N MET A 360 -5.40 11.09 6.13
CA MET A 360 -4.74 12.33 6.51
C MET A 360 -5.64 13.52 6.17
N ALA A 361 -6.18 14.19 7.19
CA ALA A 361 -7.04 15.33 6.98
C ALA A 361 -6.26 16.58 6.52
N ALA A 362 -6.98 17.57 6.00
CA ALA A 362 -6.39 18.85 5.61
C ALA A 362 -5.67 19.53 6.78
N GLY A 363 -4.47 20.05 6.53
CA GLY A 363 -3.66 20.73 7.55
C GLY A 363 -2.94 19.78 8.52
N ALA A 364 -3.07 18.46 8.38
CA ALA A 364 -2.31 17.53 9.19
C ALA A 364 -0.80 17.64 8.85
N THR A 365 0.00 18.09 9.82
CA THR A 365 1.44 18.35 9.67
C THR A 365 2.24 17.31 10.46
N ILE A 366 2.46 16.16 9.83
CA ILE A 366 3.30 15.09 10.37
C ILE A 366 4.67 15.20 9.70
N GLY A 367 5.33 16.35 9.86
CA GLY A 367 6.18 16.91 8.80
C GLY A 367 7.69 16.95 9.02
N SER A 368 8.21 16.92 10.25
CA SER A 368 9.67 17.03 10.43
C SER A 368 10.14 16.28 11.67
N ASN A 369 11.10 15.40 11.47
CA ASN A 369 11.79 14.68 12.55
C ASN A 369 13.14 15.31 12.92
N HIS A 370 13.48 16.47 12.34
CA HIS A 370 14.75 17.17 12.56
C HIS A 370 14.73 17.85 13.92
N ASN A 371 15.40 17.24 14.90
CA ASN A 371 15.32 17.66 16.32
C ASN A 371 16.59 18.34 16.84
N SER A 372 17.36 19.00 15.97
CA SER A 372 18.70 19.60 16.21
C SER A 372 19.84 18.61 16.52
N ARG A 373 19.55 17.34 16.82
CA ARG A 373 20.54 16.29 17.09
C ARG A 373 20.68 15.34 15.89
N GLY A 374 19.57 15.00 15.26
CA GLY A 374 19.51 14.15 14.09
C GLY A 374 18.13 14.16 13.44
N ALA A 375 18.01 13.40 12.35
CA ALA A 375 16.77 13.17 11.60
C ALA A 375 16.34 11.70 11.73
N ASP A 376 16.37 11.19 12.96
CA ASP A 376 16.22 9.78 13.31
C ASP A 376 14.86 9.43 13.90
N GLY A 377 14.04 10.44 14.23
CA GLY A 377 12.71 10.23 14.78
C GLY A 377 11.69 9.69 13.75
N GLU A 378 10.70 8.96 14.20
CA GLU A 378 9.65 8.34 13.38
C GLU A 378 8.29 8.31 14.06
N ILE A 379 7.23 8.29 13.26
CA ILE A 379 5.88 7.99 13.71
C ILE A 379 5.49 6.58 13.29
N ILE A 380 4.93 5.81 14.22
CA ILE A 380 4.39 4.48 13.95
C ILE A 380 2.90 4.49 14.26
N ALA A 381 2.06 4.35 13.24
CA ALA A 381 0.63 4.42 13.39
C ALA A 381 -0.06 3.16 12.88
N GLY A 382 -0.92 2.57 13.73
CA GLY A 382 -1.74 1.41 13.41
C GLY A 382 -2.75 1.66 12.28
N ARG A 383 -3.50 0.62 11.91
CA ARG A 383 -4.53 0.71 10.86
C ARG A 383 -5.56 1.74 11.23
N GLY A 384 -6.12 2.47 10.27
CA GLY A 384 -7.20 3.41 10.57
C GLY A 384 -6.75 4.70 11.25
N PHE A 385 -5.44 4.98 11.30
CA PHE A 385 -4.92 6.22 11.87
C PHE A 385 -5.50 7.44 11.14
N TRP A 386 -6.05 8.36 11.93
CA TRP A 386 -6.74 9.54 11.42
C TRP A 386 -6.34 10.79 12.22
N PRO A 387 -5.31 11.54 11.82
CA PRO A 387 -5.10 12.89 12.28
C PRO A 387 -6.19 13.80 11.72
N GLY A 388 -6.98 14.42 12.59
CA GLY A 388 -8.00 15.39 12.22
C GLY A 388 -7.42 16.65 11.58
N LEU A 389 -8.31 17.58 11.25
CA LEU A 389 -7.94 18.84 10.60
C LEU A 389 -6.89 19.60 11.45
N CYS A 390 -5.86 20.14 10.81
CA CYS A 390 -4.83 20.95 11.48
C CYS A 390 -4.19 20.26 12.71
N VAL A 391 -3.94 18.96 12.63
CA VAL A 391 -3.16 18.25 13.66
C VAL A 391 -1.67 18.42 13.40
N SER A 392 -0.89 18.73 14.44
CA SER A 392 0.58 18.67 14.40
C SER A 392 1.08 17.66 15.42
N LEU A 393 1.98 16.76 15.02
CA LEU A 393 2.50 15.70 15.89
C LEU A 393 4.02 15.74 15.97
N LYS A 394 4.56 15.44 17.14
CA LYS A 394 5.99 15.32 17.38
C LYS A 394 6.50 13.90 17.19
N HIS A 395 7.64 13.76 16.51
CA HIS A 395 8.43 12.53 16.45
C HIS A 395 9.31 12.42 17.72
N ASN A 396 9.47 11.27 18.36
CA ASN A 396 8.88 9.95 18.09
C ASN A 396 7.46 9.84 18.66
N SER A 397 6.53 9.25 17.93
CA SER A 397 5.21 8.91 18.50
C SER A 397 4.66 7.60 17.94
N ARG A 398 3.85 6.91 18.75
CA ARG A 398 3.18 5.66 18.39
C ARG A 398 1.68 5.73 18.69
N PHE A 399 0.88 5.21 17.77
CA PHE A 399 -0.58 5.21 17.87
C PHE A 399 -1.16 3.83 17.55
N ALA A 400 -2.02 3.32 18.43
CA ALA A 400 -2.79 2.10 18.22
C ALA A 400 -3.78 2.22 17.05
N SER A 401 -4.37 1.09 16.64
CA SER A 401 -5.30 1.05 15.52
C SER A 401 -6.54 1.91 15.77
N PHE A 402 -6.97 2.62 14.74
CA PHE A 402 -8.13 3.51 14.72
C PHE A 402 -8.03 4.64 15.75
N SER A 403 -6.81 5.15 15.98
CA SER A 403 -6.59 6.39 16.72
C SER A 403 -7.03 7.59 15.88
N LEU A 404 -8.05 8.32 16.35
CA LEU A 404 -8.46 9.62 15.81
C LEU A 404 -7.82 10.72 16.66
N ILE A 405 -7.10 11.64 16.04
CA ILE A 405 -6.48 12.76 16.75
C ILE A 405 -7.31 14.01 16.51
N ALA A 406 -7.83 14.62 17.58
CA ALA A 406 -8.56 15.87 17.49
C ALA A 406 -7.63 16.99 17.01
N LYS A 407 -8.21 17.97 16.30
CA LYS A 407 -7.52 19.19 15.88
C LYS A 407 -6.71 19.79 17.03
N GLY A 408 -5.44 20.11 16.77
CA GLY A 408 -4.56 20.76 17.74
C GLY A 408 -3.09 20.43 17.51
N ASP A 409 -2.25 21.16 18.21
CA ASP A 409 -0.80 20.93 18.23
C ASP A 409 -0.44 20.00 19.39
N TYR A 410 0.31 18.94 19.12
CA TYR A 410 0.76 17.97 20.13
C TYR A 410 2.28 18.09 20.25
N PRO A 411 2.79 18.94 21.17
CA PRO A 411 4.19 19.34 21.20
C PRO A 411 5.13 18.31 21.84
N PHE A 412 4.61 17.17 22.29
CA PHE A 412 5.37 16.13 22.97
C PHE A 412 5.20 14.78 22.25
N GLU A 413 6.20 13.92 22.43
CA GLU A 413 6.16 12.52 22.01
C GLU A 413 5.00 11.80 22.71
N ILE A 414 4.23 11.01 21.96
CA ILE A 414 3.03 10.31 22.44
C ILE A 414 3.12 8.82 22.14
N ASP A 415 2.81 7.99 23.12
CA ASP A 415 2.59 6.55 22.97
C ASP A 415 1.15 6.22 23.39
N LEU A 416 0.25 6.10 22.42
CA LEU A 416 -1.17 5.83 22.63
C LEU A 416 -1.49 4.35 22.36
N PRO A 417 -1.60 3.49 23.39
CA PRO A 417 -1.83 2.05 23.22
C PRO A 417 -3.31 1.65 23.11
N ILE A 418 -4.24 2.61 23.19
CA ILE A 418 -5.68 2.34 23.26
C ILE A 418 -6.30 2.48 21.87
N PRO A 419 -6.80 1.40 21.24
CA PRO A 419 -7.38 1.46 19.92
C PRO A 419 -8.75 2.13 19.94
N PHE A 420 -9.26 2.47 18.75
CA PHE A 420 -10.59 3.08 18.57
C PHE A 420 -10.83 4.34 19.42
N SER A 421 -9.77 5.06 19.75
CA SER A 421 -9.81 6.18 20.68
C SER A 421 -9.78 7.52 19.96
N LEU A 422 -10.31 8.55 20.65
CA LEU A 422 -10.08 9.95 20.31
C LEU A 422 -9.05 10.54 21.28
N LEU A 423 -7.95 11.05 20.75
CA LEU A 423 -6.97 11.84 21.49
C LEU A 423 -7.30 13.33 21.36
N ILE A 424 -7.27 14.06 22.47
CA ILE A 424 -7.58 15.49 22.52
C ILE A 424 -6.49 16.20 23.32
N ASN A 425 -5.93 17.27 22.77
CA ASN A 425 -5.11 18.21 23.53
C ASN A 425 -6.00 19.27 24.20
N ASP A 426 -6.21 19.16 25.52
CA ASP A 426 -6.91 20.16 26.32
C ASP A 426 -5.91 21.20 26.83
N THR A 427 -5.66 22.19 25.99
CA THR A 427 -4.73 23.29 26.25
C THR A 427 -5.17 24.17 27.42
N SER A 428 -6.48 24.27 27.70
CA SER A 428 -7.02 25.13 28.76
C SER A 428 -6.71 24.61 30.17
N HIS A 429 -6.58 23.30 30.33
CA HIS A 429 -6.24 22.65 31.60
C HIS A 429 -4.86 21.98 31.59
N ASP A 430 -4.04 22.28 30.58
CA ASP A 430 -2.71 21.71 30.38
C ASP A 430 -2.64 20.18 30.50
N ARG A 431 -3.54 19.48 29.80
CA ARG A 431 -3.66 18.01 29.87
C ARG A 431 -4.00 17.36 28.54
N LEU A 432 -3.75 16.06 28.44
CA LEU A 432 -4.25 15.21 27.36
C LEU A 432 -5.50 14.46 27.82
N LEU A 433 -6.47 14.33 26.93
CA LEU A 433 -7.67 13.54 27.15
C LEU A 433 -7.75 12.41 26.12
N ILE A 434 -8.04 11.21 26.58
CA ILE A 434 -8.24 10.04 25.73
C ILE A 434 -9.66 9.53 25.96
N MET A 435 -10.44 9.40 24.89
CA MET A 435 -11.77 8.80 24.93
C MET A 435 -11.73 7.45 24.20
N PRO A 436 -11.63 6.32 24.92
CA PRO A 436 -11.68 5.00 24.32
C PRO A 436 -13.06 4.72 23.70
N GLY A 437 -13.11 3.87 22.67
CA GLY A 437 -14.37 3.49 22.00
C GLY A 437 -15.10 4.63 21.31
N TYR A 438 -14.42 5.75 21.05
CA TYR A 438 -14.99 6.93 20.39
C TYR A 438 -15.68 6.56 19.07
N TRP A 439 -15.07 5.71 18.26
CA TRP A 439 -15.65 5.30 16.98
C TRP A 439 -16.99 4.61 17.16
N PHE A 440 -17.07 3.61 18.04
CA PHE A 440 -18.30 2.86 18.29
C PHE A 440 -19.41 3.74 18.89
N LEU A 441 -19.03 4.64 19.80
CA LEU A 441 -19.98 5.48 20.55
C LEU A 441 -20.44 6.72 19.78
N TYR A 442 -19.59 7.31 18.92
CA TYR A 442 -19.82 8.64 18.37
C TYR A 442 -19.65 8.77 16.87
N ASN A 443 -18.92 7.86 16.20
CA ASN A 443 -18.61 7.96 14.76
C ASN A 443 -18.69 6.62 14.01
N MET A 444 -19.66 5.77 14.36
CA MET A 444 -19.76 4.42 13.81
C MET A 444 -20.01 4.41 12.30
N TYR A 445 -20.67 5.45 11.77
CA TYR A 445 -20.93 5.58 10.33
C TYR A 445 -19.63 5.60 9.52
N ALA A 446 -18.65 6.43 9.90
CA ALA A 446 -17.38 6.51 9.16
C ALA A 446 -16.55 5.22 9.29
N LEU A 447 -16.49 4.62 10.48
CA LEU A 447 -15.77 3.35 10.70
C LEU A 447 -16.35 2.23 9.82
N ALA A 448 -17.67 2.00 9.90
CA ALA A 448 -18.34 0.94 9.14
C ALA A 448 -18.29 1.20 7.62
N ARG A 449 -18.46 2.45 7.18
CA ARG A 449 -18.44 2.82 5.76
C ARG A 449 -17.07 2.55 5.13
N ASN A 450 -16.00 2.81 5.85
CA ASN A 450 -14.65 2.57 5.35
C ASN A 450 -14.40 1.07 5.14
N SER A 451 -14.76 0.23 6.12
CA SER A 451 -14.66 -1.23 5.97
C SER A 451 -15.56 -1.80 4.86
N TRP A 452 -16.70 -1.16 4.56
CA TRP A 452 -17.51 -1.52 3.39
C TRP A 452 -16.84 -1.14 2.07
N LYS A 453 -16.25 0.06 1.97
CA LYS A 453 -15.71 0.59 0.71
C LYS A 453 -14.35 0.03 0.31
N HIS A 454 -13.50 -0.34 1.27
CA HIS A 454 -12.15 -0.77 0.94
C HIS A 454 -12.10 -2.05 0.10
N PRO A 455 -12.87 -3.12 0.40
CA PRO A 455 -12.94 -4.31 -0.46
C PRO A 455 -13.39 -4.00 -1.89
N ASP A 456 -14.40 -3.14 -2.05
CA ASP A 456 -14.92 -2.74 -3.37
C ASP A 456 -13.89 -1.99 -4.21
N ARG A 457 -12.98 -1.27 -3.55
CA ARG A 457 -11.88 -0.51 -4.16
C ARG A 457 -10.66 -1.35 -4.48
N ASP A 458 -10.52 -2.54 -3.89
CA ASP A 458 -9.37 -3.42 -4.15
C ASP A 458 -9.53 -4.15 -5.49
N LYS A 459 -9.06 -3.49 -6.55
CA LYS A 459 -9.14 -3.93 -7.95
C LYS A 459 -7.92 -4.72 -8.43
N ARG A 460 -7.02 -5.11 -7.52
CA ARG A 460 -5.88 -5.97 -7.84
C ARG A 460 -6.36 -7.29 -8.44
N ASP A 461 -5.76 -7.68 -9.56
CA ASP A 461 -5.92 -9.02 -10.14
C ASP A 461 -5.19 -10.03 -9.26
N GLU A 462 -3.90 -9.80 -9.01
CA GLU A 462 -3.10 -10.64 -8.12
C GLU A 462 -3.12 -10.14 -6.67
N LYS A 463 -3.59 -11.01 -5.76
CA LYS A 463 -3.71 -10.71 -4.32
C LYS A 463 -2.74 -11.56 -3.49
N ILE A 464 -1.44 -11.47 -3.80
CA ILE A 464 -0.35 -12.22 -3.11
C ILE A 464 -0.44 -12.07 -1.58
N GLN A 465 -0.52 -10.82 -1.10
CA GLN A 465 -0.86 -10.53 0.29
C GLN A 465 -2.38 -10.32 0.43
N ARG A 466 -3.00 -11.16 1.27
CA ARG A 466 -4.39 -11.00 1.70
C ARG A 466 -4.50 -9.79 2.64
N ILE A 467 -5.15 -8.72 2.18
CA ILE A 467 -5.36 -7.51 2.98
C ILE A 467 -6.61 -7.70 3.86
N GLU A 468 -6.50 -7.43 5.16
CA GLU A 468 -7.65 -7.36 6.06
C GLU A 468 -8.25 -5.95 6.03
N TYR A 469 -9.57 -5.82 5.85
CA TYR A 469 -10.28 -4.53 5.81
C TYR A 469 -11.30 -4.38 6.95
N ASP A 470 -11.60 -5.45 7.68
CA ASP A 470 -12.45 -5.35 8.86
C ASP A 470 -11.73 -4.58 9.96
N PHE A 471 -12.47 -3.71 10.66
CA PHE A 471 -11.97 -3.02 11.82
C PHE A 471 -11.89 -3.93 13.04
N LEU A 472 -12.74 -4.96 13.15
CA LEU A 472 -12.62 -6.03 14.14
C LEU A 472 -11.81 -7.19 13.55
N ALA A 473 -10.51 -7.17 13.82
CA ALA A 473 -9.56 -8.14 13.34
C ALA A 473 -8.60 -8.55 14.47
N PRO A 474 -7.82 -9.64 14.32
CA PRO A 474 -7.00 -10.13 15.42
C PRO A 474 -6.08 -9.08 16.05
N ASP A 475 -5.47 -8.20 15.25
CA ASP A 475 -4.59 -7.14 15.75
C ASP A 475 -5.33 -6.10 16.61
N SER A 476 -6.46 -5.58 16.14
CA SER A 476 -7.27 -4.60 16.88
C SER A 476 -7.96 -5.22 18.10
N VAL A 477 -8.32 -6.51 18.04
CA VAL A 477 -8.86 -7.26 19.18
C VAL A 477 -7.81 -7.46 20.27
N GLU A 478 -6.56 -7.81 19.90
CA GLU A 478 -5.46 -7.87 20.85
C GLU A 478 -5.16 -6.51 21.50
N GLU A 479 -5.25 -5.41 20.73
CA GLU A 479 -5.15 -4.05 21.27
C GLU A 479 -6.32 -3.72 22.21
N MET A 480 -7.55 -4.18 21.93
CA MET A 480 -8.70 -3.99 22.82
C MET A 480 -8.52 -4.72 24.15
N PHE A 481 -8.00 -5.95 24.14
CA PHE A 481 -7.69 -6.66 25.38
C PHE A 481 -6.68 -5.90 26.23
N LYS A 482 -5.57 -5.43 25.63
CA LYS A 482 -4.58 -4.59 26.34
C LYS A 482 -5.23 -3.32 26.91
N ALA A 483 -6.13 -2.70 26.16
CA ALA A 483 -6.83 -1.52 26.62
C ALA A 483 -7.80 -1.80 27.78
N LEU A 484 -8.47 -2.96 27.79
CA LEU A 484 -9.27 -3.40 28.96
C LEU A 484 -8.38 -3.50 30.20
N GLU A 485 -7.20 -4.12 30.10
CA GLU A 485 -6.27 -4.23 31.22
C GLU A 485 -5.83 -2.85 31.75
N ILE A 486 -5.57 -1.90 30.84
CA ILE A 486 -5.23 -0.52 31.19
C ILE A 486 -6.40 0.15 31.92
N MET A 487 -7.62 0.05 31.39
CA MET A 487 -8.81 0.64 32.01
C MET A 487 -9.08 0.05 33.41
N GLU A 488 -8.99 -1.27 33.56
CA GLU A 488 -9.14 -1.97 34.83
C GLU A 488 -8.09 -1.48 35.85
N TYR A 489 -6.81 -1.47 35.46
CA TYR A 489 -5.73 -1.06 36.35
C TYR A 489 -5.87 0.39 36.80
N GLN A 490 -6.10 1.32 35.86
CA GLN A 490 -6.19 2.74 36.21
C GLN A 490 -7.45 3.07 37.01
N THR A 491 -8.58 2.41 36.72
CA THR A 491 -9.80 2.57 37.51
C THR A 491 -9.59 2.07 38.94
N GLY A 492 -9.00 0.87 39.10
CA GLY A 492 -8.71 0.31 40.43
C GLY A 492 -7.71 1.18 41.21
N LYS A 493 -6.67 1.68 40.54
CA LYS A 493 -5.71 2.62 41.13
C LYS A 493 -6.40 3.90 41.62
N ALA A 494 -7.23 4.52 40.78
CA ALA A 494 -7.97 5.74 41.13
C ALA A 494 -8.91 5.51 42.32
N TYR A 495 -9.60 4.38 42.35
CA TYR A 495 -10.50 4.01 43.44
C TYR A 495 -9.76 3.78 44.76
N LEU A 496 -8.69 2.97 44.76
CA LEU A 496 -7.92 2.70 45.98
C LEU A 496 -7.32 3.99 46.57
N ILE A 497 -6.84 4.89 45.71
CA ILE A 497 -6.35 6.21 46.13
C ILE A 497 -7.49 7.06 46.72
N SER A 498 -8.68 7.10 46.09
CA SER A 498 -9.82 7.87 46.61
C SER A 498 -10.29 7.35 47.98
N GLN A 499 -10.13 6.04 48.23
CA GLN A 499 -10.36 5.39 49.52
C GLN A 499 -9.18 5.54 50.51
N LYS A 500 -8.15 6.35 50.18
CA LYS A 500 -6.92 6.55 50.98
C LYS A 500 -6.17 5.24 51.30
N GLN A 501 -6.33 4.22 50.46
CA GLN A 501 -5.61 2.97 50.61
C GLN A 501 -4.22 3.05 49.96
N SER A 502 -3.23 2.44 50.61
CA SER A 502 -1.87 2.37 50.09
C SER A 502 -1.78 1.33 48.97
N LEU A 503 -1.27 1.73 47.80
CA LEU A 503 -0.95 0.82 46.70
C LEU A 503 0.29 -0.05 46.99
N LYS A 504 1.09 0.31 47.99
CA LYS A 504 2.33 -0.39 48.34
C LYS A 504 2.03 -1.81 48.81
N GLY A 505 2.56 -2.80 48.08
CA GLY A 505 2.39 -4.22 48.40
C GLY A 505 1.29 -4.93 47.60
N LEU A 506 0.41 -4.18 46.91
CA LEU A 506 -0.57 -4.76 46.00
C LEU A 506 0.08 -5.15 44.67
N LYS A 507 -0.27 -6.35 44.18
CA LYS A 507 0.11 -6.82 42.85
C LYS A 507 -0.81 -6.19 41.81
N ASN A 508 -0.31 -6.00 40.59
CA ASN A 508 -1.08 -5.39 39.50
C ASN A 508 -2.43 -6.09 39.23
N HIS A 509 -2.49 -7.41 39.37
CA HIS A 509 -3.74 -8.15 39.17
C HIS A 509 -4.82 -7.85 40.23
N GLU A 510 -4.43 -7.56 41.49
CA GLU A 510 -5.37 -7.21 42.57
C GLU A 510 -5.99 -5.83 42.32
N ILE A 511 -5.17 -4.88 41.85
CA ILE A 511 -5.61 -3.54 41.46
C ILE A 511 -6.57 -3.63 40.26
N ARG A 512 -6.22 -4.42 39.23
CA ARG A 512 -7.08 -4.65 38.07
C ARG A 512 -8.43 -5.25 38.47
N GLU A 513 -8.42 -6.26 39.33
CA GLU A 513 -9.67 -6.92 39.74
C GLU A 513 -10.59 -5.94 40.51
N THR A 514 -10.02 -5.03 41.30
CA THR A 514 -10.79 -3.95 41.95
C THR A 514 -11.42 -3.03 40.90
N GLY A 515 -10.64 -2.55 39.93
CA GLY A 515 -11.16 -1.66 38.89
C GLY A 515 -12.19 -2.33 37.98
N LYS A 516 -11.97 -3.60 37.62
CA LYS A 516 -12.92 -4.41 36.85
C LYS A 516 -14.26 -4.57 37.58
N ASN A 517 -14.23 -4.92 38.87
CA ASN A 517 -15.45 -5.03 39.67
C ASN A 517 -16.16 -3.70 39.76
N LEU A 518 -15.44 -2.60 39.93
CA LEU A 518 -16.02 -1.26 39.92
C LEU A 518 -16.71 -0.94 38.59
N LEU A 519 -16.03 -1.19 37.46
CA LEU A 519 -16.55 -0.91 36.11
C LEU A 519 -17.78 -1.75 35.74
N LEU A 520 -17.88 -2.98 36.26
CA LEU A 520 -18.97 -3.90 35.96
C LEU A 520 -20.15 -3.81 36.93
N GLN A 521 -19.87 -3.61 38.23
CA GLN A 521 -20.87 -3.72 39.29
C GLN A 521 -21.29 -2.36 39.87
N SER A 522 -20.39 -1.37 39.87
CA SER A 522 -20.62 -0.03 40.42
C SER A 522 -20.17 1.08 39.45
N PRO A 523 -20.68 1.13 38.20
CA PRO A 523 -20.24 2.11 37.21
C PRO A 523 -20.49 3.57 37.65
N GLU A 524 -21.53 3.82 38.45
CA GLU A 524 -21.82 5.14 39.01
C GLU A 524 -20.70 5.67 39.92
N GLU A 525 -20.04 4.77 40.67
CA GLU A 525 -18.86 5.14 41.49
C GLU A 525 -17.65 5.38 40.60
N ALA A 526 -17.44 4.56 39.57
CA ALA A 526 -16.35 4.72 38.62
C ALA A 526 -16.42 6.05 37.85
N GLU A 527 -17.63 6.52 37.50
CA GLU A 527 -17.84 7.78 36.77
C GLU A 527 -17.41 9.02 37.58
N GLN A 528 -17.38 8.91 38.91
CA GLN A 528 -16.97 10.00 39.80
C GLN A 528 -15.44 10.11 39.95
N LEU A 529 -14.69 9.13 39.46
CA LEU A 529 -13.24 9.09 39.58
C LEU A 529 -12.58 9.83 38.41
N SER A 530 -11.53 10.61 38.70
CA SER A 530 -10.60 11.06 37.67
C SER A 530 -9.56 9.95 37.44
N ILE A 531 -9.60 9.35 36.26
CA ILE A 531 -8.81 8.16 35.93
C ILE A 531 -7.64 8.58 35.06
N LEU A 532 -6.46 8.65 35.67
CA LEU A 532 -5.24 9.17 35.05
C LEU A 532 -4.37 8.05 34.47
N LEU A 533 -3.68 8.36 33.38
CA LEU A 533 -2.68 7.51 32.74
C LEU A 533 -1.27 8.07 32.95
N ASP A 534 -0.34 7.17 33.26
CA ASP A 534 1.08 7.48 33.36
C ASP A 534 1.80 7.12 32.05
N GLY A 535 2.77 7.93 31.63
CA GLY A 535 3.73 7.58 30.56
C GLY A 535 3.19 7.61 29.13
N ILE A 536 2.01 8.21 28.90
CA ILE A 536 1.42 8.35 27.55
C ILE A 536 2.09 9.47 26.75
N GLU A 537 2.40 10.58 27.40
CA GLU A 537 3.06 11.73 26.79
C GLU A 537 4.41 11.95 27.47
N ASN A 538 5.43 12.33 26.70
CA ASN A 538 6.75 12.71 27.22
C ASN A 538 6.73 14.12 27.83
N SER A 539 5.89 14.30 28.85
CA SER A 539 5.72 15.54 29.58
C SER A 539 5.33 15.25 31.03
N LYS A 540 5.20 16.30 31.85
CA LYS A 540 4.63 16.21 33.20
C LYS A 540 3.13 16.43 33.24
N ARG A 541 2.50 16.64 32.07
CA ARG A 541 1.08 16.96 31.94
C ARG A 541 0.27 15.72 32.29
N GLN A 542 -0.88 15.95 32.91
CA GLN A 542 -1.80 14.85 33.21
C GLN A 542 -2.39 14.32 31.91
N THR A 543 -2.57 13.00 31.85
CA THR A 543 -3.36 12.36 30.81
C THR A 543 -4.56 11.69 31.48
N GLU A 544 -5.77 12.00 31.04
CA GLU A 544 -7.01 11.49 31.64
C GLU A 544 -7.81 10.65 30.64
N LEU A 545 -8.40 9.58 31.14
CA LEU A 545 -9.35 8.76 30.40
C LEU A 545 -10.78 9.27 30.59
N LEU A 546 -11.47 9.50 29.49
CA LEU A 546 -12.85 9.95 29.47
C LEU A 546 -13.81 8.79 29.19
N LYS A 547 -14.98 8.83 29.87
CA LYS A 547 -16.12 7.95 29.60
C LYS A 547 -15.80 6.45 29.64
N ILE A 548 -14.94 6.04 30.57
CA ILE A 548 -14.51 4.64 30.68
C ILE A 548 -15.70 3.72 30.97
N THR A 549 -16.65 4.14 31.80
CA THR A 549 -17.85 3.36 32.14
C THR A 549 -18.70 3.03 30.91
N ALA A 550 -18.71 3.90 29.90
CA ALA A 550 -19.36 3.66 28.61
C ALA A 550 -18.46 2.86 27.65
N ALA A 551 -17.15 3.12 27.64
CA ALA A 551 -16.22 2.50 26.71
C ALA A 551 -15.86 1.05 27.05
N TYR A 552 -15.69 0.75 28.33
CA TYR A 552 -15.31 -0.57 28.83
C TYR A 552 -16.30 -1.68 28.41
N PRO A 553 -17.63 -1.56 28.64
CA PRO A 553 -18.58 -2.57 28.17
C PRO A 553 -18.63 -2.64 26.63
N VAL A 554 -18.43 -1.51 25.93
CA VAL A 554 -18.39 -1.52 24.46
C VAL A 554 -17.21 -2.35 23.94
N PHE A 555 -16.02 -2.25 24.53
CA PHE A 555 -14.87 -3.08 24.14
C PHE A 555 -15.16 -4.56 24.37
N ARG A 556 -15.72 -4.93 25.53
CA ARG A 556 -16.16 -6.31 25.81
C ARG A 556 -17.18 -6.80 24.77
N ASN A 557 -18.16 -5.96 24.42
CA ASN A 557 -19.18 -6.27 23.41
C ASN A 557 -18.58 -6.43 22.01
N MET A 558 -17.59 -5.62 21.62
CA MET A 558 -16.93 -5.74 20.31
C MET A 558 -16.09 -7.01 20.22
N ILE A 559 -15.40 -7.40 21.30
CA ILE A 559 -14.66 -8.68 21.37
C ILE A 559 -15.63 -9.87 21.27
N LEU A 560 -16.75 -9.81 21.98
CA LEU A 560 -17.80 -10.83 21.89
C LEU A 560 -18.38 -10.91 20.47
N LEU A 561 -18.68 -9.77 19.85
CA LEU A 561 -19.20 -9.72 18.48
C LEU A 561 -18.19 -10.27 17.47
N TYR A 562 -16.91 -9.94 17.62
CA TYR A 562 -15.82 -10.53 16.83
C TYR A 562 -15.85 -12.06 16.94
N ALA A 563 -15.89 -12.58 18.17
CA ALA A 563 -15.92 -14.03 18.38
C ALA A 563 -17.16 -14.70 17.75
N ALA A 564 -18.34 -14.13 17.96
CA ALA A 564 -19.59 -14.66 17.43
C ALA A 564 -19.61 -14.66 15.89
N ARG A 565 -19.14 -13.58 15.25
CA ARG A 565 -19.06 -13.48 13.78
C ARG A 565 -18.20 -14.58 13.19
N GLU A 566 -17.02 -14.82 13.76
CA GLU A 566 -16.11 -15.86 13.27
C GLU A 566 -16.64 -17.26 13.56
N ILE A 567 -17.28 -17.51 14.72
CA ILE A 567 -17.96 -18.78 15.01
C ILE A 567 -19.05 -19.07 13.97
N ILE A 568 -19.92 -18.09 13.71
CA ILE A 568 -20.97 -18.20 12.70
C ILE A 568 -20.35 -18.51 11.33
N HIS A 569 -19.30 -17.79 10.96
CA HIS A 569 -18.57 -18.05 9.72
C HIS A 569 -17.99 -19.48 9.67
N GLY A 570 -17.44 -19.96 10.78
CA GLY A 570 -16.94 -21.33 10.92
C GLY A 570 -18.01 -22.39 10.72
N PHE A 571 -19.24 -22.17 11.20
CA PHE A 571 -20.38 -23.03 10.90
C PHE A 571 -20.80 -22.94 9.42
N GLU A 572 -20.87 -21.74 8.83
CA GLU A 572 -21.19 -21.55 7.41
C GLU A 572 -20.21 -22.27 6.48
N LYS A 573 -18.92 -22.25 6.85
CA LYS A 573 -17.84 -22.94 6.13
C LYS A 573 -17.69 -24.42 6.49
N LYS A 574 -18.48 -24.92 7.45
CA LYS A 574 -18.42 -26.29 7.99
C LYS A 574 -17.07 -26.63 8.64
N TRP A 575 -16.31 -25.63 9.07
CA TRP A 575 -15.12 -25.82 9.92
C TRP A 575 -15.52 -26.16 11.35
N ILE A 576 -16.66 -25.67 11.81
CA ILE A 576 -17.33 -26.13 13.02
C ILE A 576 -18.50 -27.00 12.56
N LYS A 577 -18.59 -28.22 13.09
CA LYS A 577 -19.59 -29.22 12.65
C LYS A 577 -20.82 -29.17 13.53
N ASP A 578 -20.58 -29.15 14.83
CA ASP A 578 -21.57 -29.23 15.89
C ASP A 578 -21.00 -28.59 17.16
N TYR A 579 -21.78 -28.66 18.22
CA TYR A 579 -21.39 -28.17 19.54
C TYR A 579 -20.13 -28.87 20.10
N ASP A 580 -20.02 -30.20 20.00
CA ASP A 580 -18.88 -30.92 20.57
C ASP A 580 -17.57 -30.58 19.86
N HIS A 581 -17.61 -30.35 18.55
CA HIS A 581 -16.48 -29.85 17.79
C HIS A 581 -16.09 -28.43 18.21
N LEU A 582 -17.07 -27.54 18.43
CA LEU A 582 -16.82 -26.18 18.94
C LEU A 582 -16.07 -26.21 20.27
N ILE A 583 -16.53 -27.02 21.24
CA ILE A 583 -15.90 -27.16 22.56
C ILE A 583 -14.48 -27.73 22.42
N THR A 584 -14.30 -28.75 21.58
CA THR A 584 -12.99 -29.36 21.33
C THR A 584 -11.98 -28.37 20.76
N LEU A 585 -12.42 -27.46 19.88
CA LEU A 585 -11.57 -26.40 19.34
C LEU A 585 -11.26 -25.36 20.41
N ALA A 586 -12.28 -24.89 21.14
CA ALA A 586 -12.14 -23.88 22.19
C ALA A 586 -11.16 -24.30 23.30
N ASP A 587 -11.16 -25.58 23.69
CA ASP A 587 -10.29 -26.11 24.75
C ASP A 587 -8.80 -26.12 24.39
N LYS A 588 -8.48 -26.09 23.09
CA LYS A 588 -7.11 -26.23 22.58
C LYS A 588 -6.46 -24.91 22.17
N VAL A 589 -7.22 -23.83 22.14
CA VAL A 589 -6.76 -22.54 21.61
C VAL A 589 -6.33 -21.59 22.73
N LYS A 590 -5.37 -20.73 22.40
CA LYS A 590 -4.96 -19.58 23.22
C LYS A 590 -4.79 -18.38 22.32
N ARG A 591 -5.04 -17.18 22.85
CA ARG A 591 -4.75 -15.96 22.10
C ARG A 591 -3.26 -15.88 21.83
N SER A 592 -2.92 -15.34 20.66
CA SER A 592 -1.56 -15.15 20.20
C SER A 592 -1.44 -13.75 19.64
N SER A 593 -0.22 -13.18 19.69
CA SER A 593 0.02 -11.86 19.12
C SER A 593 0.02 -11.91 17.60
N TRP A 594 -0.44 -10.82 16.99
CA TRP A 594 -0.50 -10.65 15.54
C TRP A 594 0.37 -9.48 15.09
N VAL A 595 0.87 -9.59 13.87
CA VAL A 595 1.69 -8.58 13.20
C VAL A 595 1.00 -8.21 11.90
N ASN A 596 0.75 -6.91 11.71
CA ASN A 596 0.36 -6.37 10.42
C ASN A 596 1.61 -6.24 9.54
N ALA A 597 1.80 -7.17 8.61
CA ALA A 597 2.90 -7.20 7.66
C ALA A 597 2.42 -6.70 6.29
N GLY A 598 2.36 -5.38 6.11
CA GLY A 598 1.98 -4.77 4.83
C GLY A 598 0.47 -4.78 4.51
N GLY A 599 -0.39 -4.92 5.51
CA GLY A 599 -1.84 -5.05 5.37
C GLY A 599 -2.36 -6.47 5.57
N GLN A 600 -1.48 -7.48 5.51
CA GLN A 600 -1.78 -8.85 5.88
C GLN A 600 -1.52 -9.07 7.37
N LEU A 601 -2.51 -9.57 8.09
CA LEU A 601 -2.34 -9.95 9.49
C LEU A 601 -1.80 -11.38 9.56
N ILE A 602 -0.65 -11.53 10.22
CA ILE A 602 0.07 -12.79 10.37
C ILE A 602 0.36 -13.02 11.86
N THR A 603 0.25 -14.24 12.35
CA THR A 603 0.61 -14.55 13.74
C THR A 603 2.09 -14.23 13.98
N ALA A 604 2.44 -13.78 15.18
CA ALA A 604 3.82 -13.48 15.52
C ALA A 604 4.72 -14.71 15.38
N SER A 605 4.22 -15.91 15.71
CA SER A 605 4.93 -17.18 15.52
C SER A 605 5.24 -17.48 14.06
N ASP A 606 4.30 -17.23 13.14
CA ASP A 606 4.53 -17.45 11.71
C ASP A 606 5.53 -16.45 11.12
N ILE A 607 5.55 -15.21 11.63
CA ILE A 607 6.58 -14.22 11.27
C ILE A 607 7.96 -14.67 11.77
N GLU A 608 8.08 -15.14 13.01
CA GLU A 608 9.34 -15.67 13.52
C GLU A 608 9.80 -16.90 12.74
N GLN A 609 8.88 -17.78 12.38
CA GLN A 609 9.19 -18.95 11.56
C GLN A 609 9.65 -18.56 10.16
N LEU A 610 8.98 -17.61 9.49
CA LEU A 610 9.44 -17.10 8.19
C LEU A 610 10.85 -16.50 8.29
N LYS A 611 11.13 -15.68 9.31
CA LYS A 611 12.49 -15.14 9.52
C LYS A 611 13.50 -16.25 9.74
N LYS A 612 13.16 -17.29 10.50
CA LYS A 612 14.02 -18.45 10.71
C LYS A 612 14.29 -19.18 9.39
N ASP A 613 13.25 -19.47 8.61
CA ASP A 613 13.34 -20.16 7.33
C ASP A 613 14.21 -19.39 6.31
N ILE A 614 14.16 -18.05 6.33
CA ILE A 614 15.02 -17.21 5.48
C ILE A 614 16.49 -17.33 5.89
N LYS A 615 16.75 -17.36 7.21
CA LYS A 615 18.10 -17.44 7.78
C LYS A 615 18.73 -18.82 7.63
N ASP A 616 17.94 -19.88 7.78
CA ASP A 616 18.40 -21.27 7.61
C ASP A 616 18.42 -21.73 6.15
N LYS A 617 17.99 -20.87 5.22
CA LYS A 617 17.96 -21.12 3.77
C LYS A 617 16.91 -22.15 3.36
N SER A 618 15.87 -22.35 4.16
CA SER A 618 14.64 -23.03 3.72
C SER A 618 13.77 -22.13 2.84
N VAL A 619 13.93 -20.81 2.96
CA VAL A 619 13.44 -19.79 2.03
C VAL A 619 14.65 -19.03 1.46
N ASN A 620 14.76 -19.01 0.13
CA ASN A 620 15.95 -18.58 -0.61
C ASN A 620 15.71 -17.48 -1.65
N SER A 621 14.48 -17.03 -1.85
CA SER A 621 14.19 -15.92 -2.77
C SER A 621 12.96 -15.12 -2.35
N TRP A 622 12.78 -13.95 -2.98
CA TRP A 622 11.56 -13.16 -2.79
C TRP A 622 10.30 -13.89 -3.26
N GLU A 623 10.38 -14.68 -4.33
CA GLU A 623 9.26 -15.50 -4.82
C GLU A 623 8.83 -16.52 -3.77
N GLU A 624 9.77 -17.16 -3.07
CA GLU A 624 9.45 -18.11 -1.99
C GLU A 624 8.86 -17.39 -0.75
N VAL A 625 9.31 -16.16 -0.45
CA VAL A 625 8.68 -15.30 0.56
C VAL A 625 7.24 -14.97 0.16
N HIS A 626 7.01 -14.61 -1.09
CA HIS A 626 5.68 -14.29 -1.63
C HIS A 626 4.75 -15.52 -1.60
N GLN A 627 5.25 -16.70 -1.96
CA GLN A 627 4.52 -17.95 -1.79
C GLN A 627 4.18 -18.24 -0.33
N ARG A 628 5.07 -17.89 0.62
CA ARG A 628 4.75 -17.99 2.05
C ARG A 628 3.60 -17.05 2.42
N TYR A 629 3.58 -15.81 1.92
CA TYR A 629 2.47 -14.89 2.16
C TYR A 629 1.14 -15.42 1.63
N VAL A 630 1.13 -16.03 0.44
CA VAL A 630 -0.07 -16.69 -0.12
C VAL A 630 -0.55 -17.79 0.83
N ARG A 631 0.31 -18.72 1.22
CA ARG A 631 -0.05 -19.82 2.15
C ARG A 631 -0.59 -19.33 3.49
N LEU A 632 0.04 -18.30 4.07
CA LEU A 632 -0.43 -17.70 5.33
C LEU A 632 -1.78 -16.97 5.12
N GLY A 633 -1.99 -16.38 3.94
CA GLY A 633 -3.25 -15.73 3.57
C GLY A 633 -4.40 -16.73 3.40
N GLU A 634 -4.12 -17.93 2.90
CA GLU A 634 -5.08 -19.04 2.81
C GLU A 634 -5.47 -19.58 4.19
N GLN A 635 -4.53 -19.62 5.13
CA GLN A 635 -4.76 -20.07 6.51
C GLN A 635 -5.47 -19.03 7.39
N TYR A 636 -5.47 -17.77 6.96
CA TYR A 636 -5.91 -16.62 7.76
C TYR A 636 -7.31 -16.81 8.36
N GLU A 637 -8.32 -17.23 7.59
CA GLU A 637 -9.69 -17.35 8.08
C GLU A 637 -9.82 -18.41 9.19
N THR A 638 -9.09 -19.52 9.06
CA THR A 638 -9.07 -20.56 10.09
C THR A 638 -8.32 -20.08 11.34
N GLN A 639 -7.18 -19.40 11.19
CA GLN A 639 -6.45 -18.83 12.32
C GLN A 639 -7.26 -17.72 13.03
N LYS A 640 -7.99 -16.89 12.28
CA LYS A 640 -8.90 -15.85 12.79
C LYS A 640 -10.03 -16.46 13.63
N LEU A 641 -10.60 -17.58 13.18
CA LEU A 641 -11.57 -18.36 13.95
C LEU A 641 -10.98 -18.89 15.26
N LEU A 642 -9.79 -19.51 15.23
CA LEU A 642 -9.15 -20.01 16.45
C LEU A 642 -8.85 -18.87 17.44
N HIS A 643 -8.40 -17.72 16.93
CA HIS A 643 -8.21 -16.51 17.72
C HIS A 643 -9.52 -16.00 18.33
N ALA A 644 -10.63 -16.04 17.58
CA ALA A 644 -11.97 -15.69 18.06
C ALA A 644 -12.46 -16.60 19.19
N LEU A 645 -12.24 -17.92 19.10
CA LEU A 645 -12.58 -18.86 20.16
C LEU A 645 -11.76 -18.62 21.44
N ALA A 646 -10.46 -18.34 21.28
CA ALA A 646 -9.62 -17.98 22.41
C ALA A 646 -10.04 -16.64 23.03
N SER A 647 -10.42 -15.66 22.20
CA SER A 647 -10.95 -14.37 22.64
C SER A 647 -12.27 -14.53 23.41
N LEU A 648 -13.15 -15.44 22.97
CA LEU A 648 -14.39 -15.74 23.70
C LEU A 648 -14.10 -16.33 25.08
N THR A 649 -13.10 -17.22 25.18
CA THR A 649 -12.68 -17.82 26.45
C THR A 649 -12.16 -16.77 27.43
N ASP A 650 -11.27 -15.90 26.95
CA ASP A 650 -10.67 -14.86 27.78
C ASP A 650 -11.71 -13.79 28.19
N ILE A 651 -12.62 -13.39 27.31
CA ILE A 651 -13.60 -12.33 27.63
C ILE A 651 -14.77 -12.81 28.50
N ARG A 652 -15.10 -14.11 28.44
CA ARG A 652 -16.14 -14.70 29.29
C ARG A 652 -15.59 -15.15 30.64
N GLU A 653 -14.28 -15.37 30.74
CA GLU A 653 -13.61 -15.73 31.99
C GLU A 653 -14.20 -17.00 32.64
N LEU A 654 -14.71 -17.90 31.80
CA LEU A 654 -15.27 -19.19 32.20
C LEU A 654 -14.47 -20.31 31.55
N PRO A 655 -14.12 -21.37 32.30
CA PRO A 655 -13.43 -22.51 31.72
C PRO A 655 -14.29 -23.15 30.64
N VAL A 656 -13.66 -23.62 29.56
CA VAL A 656 -14.38 -24.23 28.42
C VAL A 656 -15.25 -25.41 28.88
N SER A 657 -14.84 -26.13 29.94
CA SER A 657 -15.63 -27.20 30.56
C SER A 657 -16.99 -26.77 31.12
N SER A 658 -17.21 -25.49 31.41
CA SER A 658 -18.50 -24.97 31.89
C SER A 658 -19.39 -24.43 30.77
N TRP A 659 -18.89 -24.42 29.53
CA TRP A 659 -19.70 -24.01 28.39
C TRP A 659 -20.74 -25.09 28.17
N SER A 660 -22.01 -24.72 28.24
CA SER A 660 -23.14 -25.58 27.87
C SER A 660 -23.73 -25.08 26.55
N GLN A 661 -24.46 -25.93 25.83
CA GLN A 661 -25.21 -25.49 24.64
C GLN A 661 -26.08 -24.26 24.94
N LYS A 662 -26.74 -24.25 26.11
CA LYS A 662 -27.55 -23.12 26.57
C LYS A 662 -26.71 -21.84 26.68
N LEU A 663 -25.56 -21.92 27.33
CA LEU A 663 -24.69 -20.76 27.55
C LEU A 663 -24.12 -20.20 26.23
N VAL A 664 -23.66 -21.08 25.33
CA VAL A 664 -23.18 -20.66 24.00
C VAL A 664 -24.31 -19.99 23.21
N LYS A 665 -25.53 -20.56 23.25
CA LYS A 665 -26.71 -19.95 22.61
C LYS A 665 -27.04 -18.58 23.21
N GLU A 666 -26.93 -18.41 24.53
CA GLU A 666 -27.12 -17.12 25.20
C GLU A 666 -26.12 -16.07 24.72
N TRP A 667 -24.83 -16.43 24.62
CA TRP A 667 -23.80 -15.52 24.13
C TRP A 667 -23.98 -15.12 22.67
N LEU A 668 -24.36 -16.06 21.80
CA LEU A 668 -24.67 -15.74 20.41
C LEU A 668 -25.90 -14.83 20.32
N ASN A 669 -26.94 -15.07 21.11
CA ASN A 669 -28.12 -14.22 21.17
C ASN A 669 -27.80 -12.81 21.69
N GLU A 670 -26.90 -12.68 22.67
CA GLU A 670 -26.43 -11.37 23.16
C GLU A 670 -25.86 -10.51 22.01
N THR A 671 -25.23 -11.13 21.02
CA THR A 671 -24.67 -10.37 19.87
C THR A 671 -25.72 -9.79 18.92
N LEU A 672 -26.98 -10.23 19.01
CA LEU A 672 -28.09 -9.65 18.26
C LEU A 672 -28.34 -8.21 18.72
N SER A 673 -28.43 -7.98 20.04
CA SER A 673 -28.64 -6.65 20.59
C SER A 673 -27.44 -5.74 20.33
N ILE A 674 -26.22 -6.29 20.36
CA ILE A 674 -25.00 -5.55 20.00
C ILE A 674 -25.03 -5.12 18.53
N THR A 675 -25.43 -6.00 17.62
CA THR A 675 -25.50 -5.69 16.18
C THR A 675 -26.59 -4.66 15.88
N GLU A 676 -27.77 -4.79 16.51
CA GLU A 676 -28.84 -3.79 16.41
C GLU A 676 -28.40 -2.43 16.98
N TRP A 677 -27.67 -2.44 18.09
CA TRP A 677 -27.10 -1.22 18.66
C TRP A 677 -26.10 -0.56 17.70
N LEU A 678 -25.19 -1.32 17.08
CA LEU A 678 -24.24 -0.79 16.10
C LEU A 678 -24.95 -0.19 14.87
N GLN A 679 -25.97 -0.87 14.35
CA GLN A 679 -26.79 -0.38 13.25
C GLN A 679 -27.45 0.96 13.61
N LYS A 680 -28.01 1.06 14.82
CA LYS A 680 -28.56 2.31 15.34
C LYS A 680 -27.49 3.38 15.51
N GLN A 681 -26.26 3.04 15.93
CA GLN A 681 -25.15 4.00 16.01
C GLN A 681 -24.73 4.54 14.65
N VAL A 682 -24.79 3.74 13.58
CA VAL A 682 -24.57 4.20 12.20
C VAL A 682 -25.61 5.27 11.84
N GLU A 683 -26.90 5.00 12.09
CA GLU A 683 -27.98 5.97 11.84
C GLU A 683 -27.84 7.23 12.68
N ILE A 684 -27.58 7.11 13.99
CA ILE A 684 -27.39 8.25 14.90
C ILE A 684 -26.19 9.08 14.47
N SER A 685 -25.07 8.45 14.12
CA SER A 685 -23.87 9.15 13.69
C SER A 685 -24.13 9.97 12.42
N ARG A 686 -24.87 9.42 11.45
CA ARG A 686 -25.22 10.11 10.20
C ARG A 686 -26.28 11.18 10.38
N SER A 687 -27.26 10.95 11.26
CA SER A 687 -28.36 11.90 11.49
C SER A 687 -27.91 13.22 12.10
N LYS A 688 -26.75 13.25 12.77
CA LYS A 688 -26.07 14.49 13.22
C LYS A 688 -25.86 15.48 12.08
N ASP A 689 -25.65 15.00 10.86
CA ASP A 689 -25.47 15.86 9.68
C ASP A 689 -26.73 16.66 9.33
N TYR A 690 -27.90 16.15 9.73
CA TYR A 690 -29.22 16.69 9.40
C TYR A 690 -29.91 17.40 10.56
N THR A 691 -29.46 17.15 11.79
CA THR A 691 -30.08 17.64 13.03
C THR A 691 -29.23 18.69 13.74
N ASN A 692 -27.94 18.78 13.42
CA ASN A 692 -27.06 19.80 14.00
C ASN A 692 -27.45 21.20 13.45
N PRO A 693 -27.85 22.15 14.31
CA PRO A 693 -28.25 23.49 13.87
C PRO A 693 -27.13 24.22 13.13
N PHE A 694 -25.86 24.01 13.50
CA PHE A 694 -24.70 24.61 12.82
C PHE A 694 -24.43 24.01 11.43
N ARG A 695 -24.94 22.81 11.13
CA ARG A 695 -24.91 22.28 9.76
C ARG A 695 -26.11 22.73 8.96
N ALA A 696 -27.28 22.83 9.59
CA ALA A 696 -28.50 23.30 8.94
C ALA A 696 -28.45 24.80 8.58
N MET A 697 -27.65 25.61 9.29
CA MET A 697 -27.63 27.07 9.16
C MET A 697 -27.25 27.62 7.78
N VAL A 698 -26.60 26.81 6.93
CA VAL A 698 -26.17 27.23 5.58
C VAL A 698 -27.25 27.01 4.51
N TYR A 699 -28.42 26.52 4.90
CA TYR A 699 -29.56 26.28 4.01
C TYR A 699 -30.74 27.12 4.46
N ASP A 700 -31.43 27.76 3.53
CA ASP A 700 -32.61 28.59 3.82
C ASP A 700 -33.75 27.74 4.38
N ASN A 701 -33.83 26.46 4.00
CA ASN A 701 -34.84 25.53 4.48
C ASN A 701 -34.44 24.07 4.26
N ARG A 702 -35.22 23.16 4.87
CA ARG A 702 -35.01 21.70 4.78
C ARG A 702 -35.01 21.17 3.34
N ARG A 703 -35.84 21.74 2.45
CA ARG A 703 -35.95 21.28 1.06
C ARG A 703 -34.68 21.57 0.28
N GLU A 704 -34.05 22.72 0.50
CA GLU A 704 -32.74 23.03 -0.06
C GLU A 704 -31.68 22.07 0.46
N MET A 705 -31.59 21.89 1.78
CA MET A 705 -30.62 20.96 2.37
C MET A 705 -30.74 19.54 1.79
N GLU A 706 -31.98 19.02 1.66
CA GLU A 706 -32.21 17.69 1.10
C GLU A 706 -31.89 17.59 -0.40
N LYS A 707 -31.97 18.69 -1.16
CA LYS A 707 -31.50 18.73 -2.55
C LYS A 707 -29.98 18.74 -2.65
N VAL A 708 -29.29 19.38 -1.70
CA VAL A 708 -27.82 19.52 -1.71
C VAL A 708 -27.14 18.28 -1.14
N VAL A 709 -27.58 17.80 0.02
CA VAL A 709 -26.93 16.72 0.78
C VAL A 709 -27.56 15.35 0.49
N GLY A 710 -28.77 15.32 -0.09
CA GLY A 710 -29.60 14.13 -0.21
C GLY A 710 -30.41 13.88 1.06
N LYS A 711 -31.48 13.07 0.96
CA LYS A 711 -32.32 12.73 2.12
C LYS A 711 -31.68 11.62 2.93
N LEU A 712 -31.73 11.73 4.26
CA LEU A 712 -31.19 10.70 5.17
C LEU A 712 -31.81 9.30 4.91
N ARG A 713 -33.12 9.25 4.65
CA ARG A 713 -33.85 8.00 4.38
C ARG A 713 -33.43 7.31 3.07
N ASP A 714 -32.79 8.06 2.17
CA ASP A 714 -32.32 7.56 0.88
C ASP A 714 -30.81 7.21 0.94
N ASP A 715 -30.17 7.27 2.13
CA ASP A 715 -28.76 6.91 2.31
C ASP A 715 -28.57 5.40 2.12
N SER A 716 -28.03 5.03 0.96
CA SER A 716 -27.78 3.63 0.56
C SER A 716 -26.93 2.84 1.56
N PHE A 717 -26.02 3.49 2.29
CA PHE A 717 -25.19 2.80 3.27
C PHE A 717 -25.98 2.44 4.53
N ILE A 718 -26.89 3.31 5.00
CA ILE A 718 -27.80 2.98 6.11
C ILE A 718 -28.66 1.77 5.73
N ALA A 719 -29.26 1.79 4.54
CA ALA A 719 -30.06 0.66 4.05
C ALA A 719 -29.25 -0.65 4.02
N TYR A 720 -28.01 -0.59 3.52
CA TYR A 720 -27.07 -1.72 3.51
C TYR A 720 -26.76 -2.24 4.93
N THR A 721 -26.50 -1.37 5.91
CA THR A 721 -26.23 -1.82 7.29
C THR A 721 -27.44 -2.48 7.97
N LYS A 722 -28.66 -2.07 7.60
CA LYS A 722 -29.88 -2.73 8.05
C LYS A 722 -30.00 -4.13 7.45
N GLU A 723 -29.75 -4.26 6.14
CA GLU A 723 -29.72 -5.57 5.47
C GLU A 723 -28.66 -6.50 6.07
N LEU A 724 -27.45 -6.00 6.38
CA LEU A 724 -26.42 -6.77 7.08
C LEU A 724 -26.89 -7.27 8.45
N THR A 725 -27.61 -6.44 9.20
CA THR A 725 -28.17 -6.80 10.50
C THR A 725 -29.23 -7.88 10.38
N ASP A 726 -30.14 -7.76 9.41
CA ASP A 726 -31.17 -8.75 9.14
C ASP A 726 -30.55 -10.09 8.67
N ASN A 727 -29.55 -10.03 7.79
CA ASN A 727 -28.78 -11.20 7.38
C ASN A 727 -28.06 -11.86 8.57
N TYR A 728 -27.48 -11.07 9.48
CA TYR A 728 -26.84 -11.59 10.68
C TYR A 728 -27.82 -12.33 11.60
N LYS A 729 -29.04 -11.79 11.80
CA LYS A 729 -30.13 -12.47 12.54
C LYS A 729 -30.47 -13.83 11.95
N ILE A 730 -30.59 -13.92 10.62
CA ILE A 730 -30.86 -15.17 9.90
C ILE A 730 -29.73 -16.18 10.12
N LYS A 731 -28.47 -15.73 10.02
CA LYS A 731 -27.30 -16.58 10.22
C LYS A 731 -27.23 -17.14 11.64
N ILE A 732 -27.42 -16.29 12.65
CA ILE A 732 -27.50 -16.73 14.05
C ILE A 732 -28.61 -17.76 14.24
N ALA A 733 -29.83 -17.50 13.75
CA ALA A 733 -30.94 -18.42 13.91
C ALA A 733 -30.66 -19.81 13.31
N LYS A 734 -29.86 -19.89 12.23
CA LYS A 734 -29.41 -21.18 11.66
C LYS A 734 -28.40 -21.88 12.55
N VAL A 735 -27.40 -21.16 13.06
CA VAL A 735 -26.37 -21.71 13.96
C VAL A 735 -27.00 -22.20 15.27
N LEU A 736 -27.93 -21.44 15.85
CA LEU A 736 -28.64 -21.81 17.09
C LEU A 736 -29.46 -23.11 16.98
N LYS A 737 -29.85 -23.53 15.77
CA LYS A 737 -30.52 -24.81 15.51
C LYS A 737 -29.54 -25.99 15.40
N THR A 738 -28.27 -25.68 15.10
CA THR A 738 -27.20 -26.67 14.90
C THR A 738 -26.46 -26.94 16.21
N LEU A 739 -26.34 -25.91 17.05
CA LEU A 739 -26.03 -26.01 18.48
C LEU A 739 -27.22 -26.61 19.24
#